data_AF-A0A0E3QN63-F1
#
_entry.id   AF-A0A0E3QN63-F1
#
_cell.length_a   1.000
_cell.length_b   1.000
_cell.length_c   1.000
_cell.angle_alpha   90.00
_cell.angle_beta   90.00
_cell.angle_gamma   90.00
#
_symmetry.space_group_name_H-M   'P 1'
#
loop_
_entity.id
_entity.type
_entity.pdbx_description
1 polymer ?
#
loop_
_entity_poly.entity_id
_entity_poly.type
_entity_poly.pdbx_seq_one_letter_code
_entity_poly.pdbx_strand_id
1 'polypeptide(L)'
;MINLLNKITKVFFLTGFLMLTYVPVALCMTPPVVYVAGNESGDFNCSGENDHITINQALKFVTENPSYTTVYLKGPFTYVIDDTLQIGSNTILEGDSNATIKLVRNAGWSSTKPLIKESNSSSHNITIRGFTIDGDREGNANIESGNGYHNLIHFSDCQNVSVYNMYLTNNHGDGLKTDNCSNIIFCNNEVYLLGHDVLYASTSSNVKAYNNRITCRTNSGLRLYNTNHAKFYDNKITSEGSGGVGIEIQRDGASMDDIEVYNNTIYETALAGIWFFSQGSNSKSSANVHIHHNQIYDTGTVSGNKVIGGILSVGFNATIENNVIDGAHGAGIVQNAAFFSAPAGSGYVVTVRNNIITNTRTSAVGGNGSGICNMLTDTHAFILQNNSLYNNAGGNYIGVQAPLLDIIADPQYVDRDKHDYHLKSKTGRWNGSCWVNDNITSPCIDAGYPFSDYSNEPEPNGNRINIGMDGNTWYASKSEFEVLNNSSDNSSSNEDSDDSDGSRGSKGSRSSSGGSGGSGSSGGSPEPAKNVEVKELSQVFITNGKSVKFDFVNNATCVVYVDFDAKKTVGKTTTIVEMLKNKSVLVSDLPSDEVYKFFNLWVGNGGYGNSKNIENPVVCFKVEKSWIEDNNIGQASITLNRYNDTKWDSLSTSLSGEDDTYLYFITETPGFSPFVITGKTTGKTTENKILAELPPEPDTQTLKQSSGYTGSDIKKKTEYTGNVQAENKKTGNTSTYWKENVSLPGFEIISGIVCLLGVLLYRRK
;
A
#
# COMPACT_ATOMS: atom_id res chain seq x y z
N MET A 1 62.98 24.60 -13.92
CA MET A 1 61.49 24.59 -13.87
C MET A 1 60.90 24.23 -12.51
N ILE A 2 61.67 23.70 -11.53
CA ILE A 2 61.12 23.23 -10.23
C ILE A 2 60.96 24.37 -9.18
N ASN A 3 61.83 25.38 -9.17
CA ASN A 3 61.77 26.48 -8.19
C ASN A 3 60.64 27.50 -8.39
N LEU A 4 59.94 27.48 -9.53
CA LEU A 4 58.77 28.36 -9.75
C LEU A 4 57.49 27.75 -9.13
N LEU A 5 57.36 26.42 -9.17
CA LEU A 5 56.19 25.70 -8.67
C LEU A 5 56.06 25.83 -7.15
N ASN A 6 57.16 25.69 -6.41
CA ASN A 6 57.20 25.77 -4.94
C ASN A 6 56.92 27.18 -4.36
N LYS A 7 56.94 28.24 -5.17
CA LYS A 7 56.54 29.59 -4.72
C LYS A 7 55.03 29.81 -4.84
N ILE A 8 54.38 29.17 -5.81
CA ILE A 8 52.93 29.30 -6.03
C ILE A 8 52.14 28.52 -4.96
N THR A 9 52.57 27.30 -4.62
CA THR A 9 51.93 26.48 -3.56
C THR A 9 51.96 27.15 -2.18
N LYS A 10 53.06 27.83 -1.82
CA LYS A 10 53.18 28.48 -0.50
C LYS A 10 52.36 29.77 -0.37
N VAL A 11 52.06 30.46 -1.47
CA VAL A 11 51.16 31.63 -1.42
C VAL A 11 49.71 31.18 -1.31
N PHE A 12 49.29 30.17 -2.08
CA PHE A 12 47.94 29.59 -1.97
C PHE A 12 47.63 29.00 -0.59
N PHE A 13 48.61 28.37 0.08
CA PHE A 13 48.41 27.84 1.43
C PHE A 13 48.25 28.91 2.51
N LEU A 14 48.74 30.14 2.29
CA LEU A 14 48.67 31.22 3.28
C LEU A 14 47.47 32.14 3.06
N THR A 15 46.99 32.30 1.82
CA THR A 15 45.74 33.04 1.54
C THR A 15 44.49 32.19 1.78
N GLY A 16 44.56 30.86 1.62
CA GLY A 16 43.46 29.95 1.95
C GLY A 16 43.12 29.88 3.44
N PHE A 17 44.07 30.17 4.33
CA PHE A 17 43.87 30.08 5.79
C PHE A 17 43.38 31.38 6.44
N LEU A 18 43.39 32.52 5.73
CA LEU A 18 42.86 33.80 6.22
C LEU A 18 41.42 34.11 5.76
N MET A 19 40.83 33.26 4.92
CA MET A 19 39.40 33.34 4.52
C MET A 19 38.55 32.25 5.19
N LEU A 20 39.02 31.71 6.33
CA LEU A 20 38.39 30.60 7.06
C LEU A 20 38.22 30.87 8.56
N THR A 21 38.26 32.15 8.96
CA THR A 21 38.00 32.62 10.34
C THR A 21 36.74 33.50 10.45
N TYR A 22 35.89 33.49 9.42
CA TYR A 22 34.56 34.13 9.42
C TYR A 22 33.48 33.20 8.84
N VAL A 23 33.54 31.92 9.24
CA VAL A 23 32.28 31.20 9.45
C VAL A 23 31.67 31.87 10.68
N PRO A 24 30.53 32.56 10.59
CA PRO A 24 29.82 32.93 11.80
C PRO A 24 29.49 31.60 12.48
N VAL A 25 30.06 31.39 13.67
CA VAL A 25 29.51 30.40 14.59
C VAL A 25 28.14 30.95 14.93
N ALA A 26 27.15 30.55 14.13
CA ALA A 26 25.75 30.60 14.48
C ALA A 26 25.61 29.65 15.67
N LEU A 27 25.96 30.18 16.85
CA LEU A 27 25.45 29.71 18.11
C LEU A 27 23.97 29.50 17.86
N CYS A 28 23.55 28.23 17.88
CA CYS A 28 22.16 27.87 17.74
C CYS A 28 21.47 28.26 19.05
N MET A 29 21.34 29.58 19.24
CA MET A 29 20.58 30.17 20.32
C MET A 29 19.15 29.74 20.06
N THR A 30 18.65 28.86 20.92
CA THR A 30 17.23 28.52 20.96
C THR A 30 16.45 29.83 20.97
N PRO A 31 15.51 30.06 20.03
CA PRO A 31 14.73 31.28 20.01
C PRO A 31 14.13 31.55 21.40
N PRO A 32 14.18 32.79 21.92
CA PRO A 32 13.54 33.13 23.17
C PRO A 32 12.07 32.71 23.19
N VAL A 33 11.65 32.25 24.37
CA VAL A 33 10.32 31.71 24.65
C VAL A 33 9.52 32.77 25.40
N VAL A 34 8.25 32.94 25.03
CA VAL A 34 7.28 33.77 25.75
C VAL A 34 6.50 32.89 26.72
N TYR A 35 6.55 33.18 28.02
CA TYR A 35 5.86 32.38 29.03
C TYR A 35 4.50 32.97 29.39
N VAL A 36 3.48 32.11 29.44
CA VAL A 36 2.16 32.40 29.99
C VAL A 36 1.99 31.67 31.32
N ALA A 37 1.45 32.33 32.35
CA ALA A 37 1.27 31.74 33.67
C ALA A 37 0.01 32.24 34.39
N GLY A 38 -0.54 31.44 35.31
CA GLY A 38 -1.65 31.82 36.19
C GLY A 38 -1.24 32.39 37.56
N ASN A 39 0.05 32.71 37.77
CA ASN A 39 0.59 33.09 39.09
C ASN A 39 1.67 34.19 39.04
N GLU A 40 1.53 35.14 38.11
CA GLU A 40 2.48 36.26 37.93
C GLU A 40 3.92 35.87 37.55
N SER A 41 4.18 34.59 37.25
CA SER A 41 5.52 34.07 36.89
C SER A 41 5.78 33.90 35.39
N GLY A 42 4.91 34.46 34.53
CA GLY A 42 5.07 34.53 33.08
C GLY A 42 5.32 35.95 32.60
N ASP A 43 5.68 36.09 31.33
CA ASP A 43 5.73 37.38 30.62
C ASP A 43 4.31 37.91 30.39
N PHE A 44 3.36 36.99 30.17
CA PHE A 44 1.93 37.26 30.08
C PHE A 44 1.20 36.49 31.18
N ASN A 45 0.36 37.16 31.96
CA ASN A 45 -0.23 36.57 33.16
C ASN A 45 -1.75 36.49 33.08
N CYS A 46 -2.24 35.26 33.18
CA CYS A 46 -3.62 34.83 33.11
C CYS A 46 -4.27 34.86 34.49
N SER A 47 -5.60 35.01 34.52
CA SER A 47 -6.37 35.10 35.77
C SER A 47 -7.12 33.81 36.12
N GLY A 48 -7.24 32.87 35.17
CA GLY A 48 -8.16 31.74 35.26
C GLY A 48 -9.57 32.07 34.72
N GLU A 49 -9.79 33.30 34.27
CA GLU A 49 -11.00 33.78 33.60
C GLU A 49 -10.63 34.61 32.36
N ASN A 50 -11.35 34.41 31.25
CA ASN A 50 -11.15 35.17 30.00
C ASN A 50 -9.69 35.15 29.47
N ASP A 51 -8.95 34.08 29.72
CA ASP A 51 -7.51 33.99 29.47
C ASP A 51 -7.15 34.04 27.98
N HIS A 52 -8.15 33.86 27.10
CA HIS A 52 -8.04 34.08 25.66
C HIS A 52 -7.49 35.47 25.32
N ILE A 53 -7.79 36.50 26.12
CA ILE A 53 -7.28 37.87 25.91
C ILE A 53 -5.75 37.86 26.06
N THR A 54 -5.25 37.35 27.17
CA THR A 54 -3.82 37.30 27.51
C THR A 54 -3.05 36.35 26.59
N ILE A 55 -3.60 35.17 26.28
CA ILE A 55 -2.96 34.20 25.39
C ILE A 55 -2.89 34.74 23.95
N ASN A 56 -3.93 35.42 23.46
CA ASN A 56 -3.89 36.07 22.14
C ASN A 56 -2.87 37.22 22.09
N GLN A 57 -2.64 37.94 23.19
CA GLN A 57 -1.55 38.92 23.25
C GLN A 57 -0.17 38.26 23.13
N ALA A 58 0.06 37.11 23.79
CA ALA A 58 1.30 36.35 23.66
C ALA A 58 1.52 35.77 22.25
N LEU A 59 0.48 35.14 21.66
CA LEU A 59 0.51 34.60 20.29
C LEU A 59 0.76 35.70 19.25
N LYS A 60 0.10 36.85 19.41
CA LYS A 60 0.32 38.03 18.58
C LYS A 60 1.75 38.56 18.72
N PHE A 61 2.27 38.67 19.95
CA PHE A 61 3.64 39.12 20.20
C PHE A 61 4.66 38.22 19.48
N VAL A 62 4.54 36.89 19.59
CA VAL A 62 5.42 35.96 18.86
C VAL A 62 5.30 36.14 17.34
N THR A 63 4.08 36.27 16.82
CA THR A 63 3.83 36.49 15.38
C THR A 63 4.45 37.80 14.87
N GLU A 64 4.43 38.87 15.67
CA GLU A 64 4.95 40.20 15.31
C GLU A 64 6.47 40.36 15.58
N ASN A 65 7.11 39.44 16.31
CA ASN A 65 8.53 39.52 16.69
C ASN A 65 9.30 38.27 16.25
N PRO A 66 9.83 38.21 15.00
CA PRO A 66 10.42 37.00 14.40
C PRO A 66 11.65 36.39 15.11
N SER A 67 12.18 37.03 16.15
CA SER A 67 13.19 36.43 17.03
C SER A 67 12.60 35.41 18.00
N TYR A 68 11.30 35.48 18.28
CA TYR A 68 10.56 34.53 19.10
C TYR A 68 9.84 33.54 18.19
N THR A 69 9.72 32.28 18.65
CA THR A 69 8.94 31.25 17.95
C THR A 69 7.91 30.57 18.83
N THR A 70 7.99 30.73 20.16
CA THR A 70 7.29 29.87 21.10
C THR A 70 6.50 30.66 22.14
N VAL A 71 5.21 30.35 22.27
CA VAL A 71 4.39 30.66 23.45
C VAL A 71 4.33 29.40 24.31
N TYR A 72 4.70 29.51 25.59
CA TYR A 72 4.78 28.39 26.52
C TYR A 72 3.78 28.58 27.68
N LEU A 73 2.79 27.69 27.76
CA LEU A 73 1.78 27.65 28.81
C LEU A 73 2.32 26.90 30.03
N LYS A 74 2.63 27.63 31.10
CA LYS A 74 3.13 27.01 32.34
C LYS A 74 2.02 26.23 33.04
N GLY A 75 2.38 25.11 33.63
CA GLY A 75 1.53 24.32 34.51
C GLY A 75 1.62 24.75 35.98
N PRO A 76 0.73 24.25 36.86
CA PRO A 76 -0.40 23.35 36.60
C PRO A 76 -1.70 24.13 36.35
N PHE A 77 -1.65 25.25 35.61
CA PHE A 77 -2.77 26.17 35.49
C PHE A 77 -3.81 25.71 34.47
N THR A 78 -5.08 25.97 34.79
CA THR A 78 -6.20 25.90 33.84
C THR A 78 -6.46 27.31 33.31
N TYR A 79 -6.37 27.47 32.00
CA TYR A 79 -6.60 28.70 31.26
C TYR A 79 -8.02 28.66 30.66
N VAL A 80 -8.95 29.47 31.18
CA VAL A 80 -10.36 29.42 30.78
C VAL A 80 -10.63 30.41 29.66
N ILE A 81 -11.13 29.91 28.52
CA ILE A 81 -11.36 30.70 27.31
C ILE A 81 -12.85 30.84 26.96
N ASP A 82 -13.22 32.05 26.49
CA ASP A 82 -14.53 32.38 25.92
C ASP A 82 -14.40 33.11 24.56
N ASP A 83 -13.19 33.16 24.00
CA ASP A 83 -12.99 33.42 22.58
C ASP A 83 -11.88 32.53 21.99
N THR A 84 -11.83 32.46 20.67
CA THR A 84 -10.87 31.65 19.91
C THR A 84 -9.45 32.19 20.06
N LEU A 85 -8.49 31.28 20.23
CA LEU A 85 -7.06 31.57 20.18
C LEU A 85 -6.58 31.62 18.72
N GLN A 86 -5.94 32.73 18.35
CA GLN A 86 -5.49 33.03 16.98
C GLN A 86 -3.98 32.80 16.89
N ILE A 87 -3.56 31.73 16.21
CA ILE A 87 -2.14 31.37 16.04
C ILE A 87 -1.63 31.74 14.64
N GLY A 88 -0.52 32.48 14.59
CA GLY A 88 0.13 32.93 13.36
C GLY A 88 1.15 31.93 12.80
N SER A 89 1.69 32.24 11.63
CA SER A 89 2.80 31.48 11.04
C SER A 89 4.03 31.42 11.96
N ASN A 90 4.86 30.38 11.77
CA ASN A 90 6.13 30.16 12.46
C ASN A 90 6.02 30.12 14.01
N THR A 91 4.83 29.76 14.52
CA THR A 91 4.51 29.77 15.95
C THR A 91 4.38 28.35 16.50
N ILE A 92 5.04 28.13 17.62
CA ILE A 92 4.90 26.96 18.49
C ILE A 92 4.05 27.38 19.69
N LEU A 93 2.91 26.74 19.89
CA LEU A 93 2.17 26.78 21.15
C LEU A 93 2.52 25.51 21.93
N GLU A 94 3.24 25.69 23.02
CA GLU A 94 3.74 24.61 23.88
C GLU A 94 3.24 24.80 25.31
N GLY A 95 3.33 23.78 26.15
CA GLY A 95 3.09 23.92 27.57
C GLY A 95 3.56 22.72 28.39
N ASP A 96 3.45 22.85 29.71
CA ASP A 96 3.60 21.72 30.63
C ASP A 96 2.43 20.73 30.46
N SER A 97 2.69 19.44 30.72
CA SER A 97 1.68 18.37 30.60
C SER A 97 0.47 18.51 31.53
N ASN A 98 0.59 19.33 32.58
CA ASN A 98 -0.48 19.68 33.51
C ASN A 98 -1.02 21.11 33.32
N ALA A 99 -0.63 21.81 32.25
CA ALA A 99 -1.35 22.99 31.76
C ALA A 99 -2.60 22.55 30.97
N THR A 100 -3.72 23.25 31.16
CA THR A 100 -4.98 22.93 30.47
C THR A 100 -5.59 24.19 29.86
N ILE A 101 -5.86 24.20 28.55
CA ILE A 101 -6.80 25.16 27.95
C ILE A 101 -8.21 24.56 28.09
N LYS A 102 -9.14 25.31 28.70
CA LYS A 102 -10.51 24.84 28.92
C LYS A 102 -11.54 25.82 28.38
N LEU A 103 -12.53 25.32 27.63
CA LEU A 103 -13.67 26.13 27.21
C LEU A 103 -14.57 26.49 28.41
N VAL A 104 -15.12 27.70 28.42
CA VAL A 104 -16.10 28.12 29.42
C VAL A 104 -17.41 27.32 29.36
N ARG A 105 -18.15 27.30 30.48
CA ARG A 105 -19.50 26.71 30.58
C ARG A 105 -20.52 27.60 29.88
N ASN A 106 -21.48 26.99 29.18
CA ASN A 106 -22.52 27.68 28.41
C ASN A 106 -21.97 28.72 27.42
N ALA A 107 -20.86 28.43 26.75
CA ALA A 107 -20.12 29.37 25.90
C ALA A 107 -21.01 30.04 24.83
N GLY A 108 -22.04 29.35 24.32
CA GLY A 108 -23.00 29.94 23.38
C GLY A 108 -22.40 30.30 22.01
N TRP A 109 -21.23 29.74 21.68
CA TRP A 109 -20.54 29.96 20.41
C TRP A 109 -21.31 29.36 19.23
N SER A 110 -21.01 29.82 18.01
CA SER A 110 -21.59 29.28 16.78
C SER A 110 -20.98 27.93 16.39
N SER A 111 -21.73 27.16 15.60
CA SER A 111 -21.44 25.77 15.16
C SER A 111 -20.25 25.58 14.20
N THR A 112 -19.36 26.56 14.13
CA THR A 112 -18.11 26.53 13.32
C THR A 112 -16.96 27.29 13.98
N LYS A 113 -17.12 27.74 15.24
CA LYS A 113 -16.10 28.49 15.98
C LYS A 113 -15.22 27.49 16.79
N PRO A 114 -13.92 27.35 16.47
CA PRO A 114 -13.02 26.46 17.19
C PRO A 114 -12.39 27.14 18.39
N LEU A 115 -11.77 26.37 19.29
CA LEU A 115 -10.96 26.90 20.39
C LEU A 115 -9.65 27.51 19.89
N ILE A 116 -9.00 26.89 18.90
CA ILE A 116 -7.77 27.38 18.25
C ILE A 116 -7.97 27.48 16.73
N LYS A 117 -7.55 28.59 16.12
CA LYS A 117 -7.65 28.88 14.68
C LYS A 117 -6.42 29.60 14.13
N GLU A 118 -6.18 29.49 12.82
CA GLU A 118 -5.19 30.32 12.13
C GLU A 118 -5.55 31.81 12.18
N SER A 119 -4.57 32.68 12.49
CA SER A 119 -4.76 34.14 12.50
C SER A 119 -5.01 34.71 11.09
N ASN A 120 -4.52 34.03 10.04
CA ASN A 120 -4.62 34.45 8.65
C ASN A 120 -4.71 33.21 7.73
N SER A 121 -5.39 33.35 6.59
CA SER A 121 -5.30 32.36 5.50
C SER A 121 -3.85 32.16 5.05
N SER A 122 -3.48 30.96 4.62
CA SER A 122 -2.11 30.61 4.23
C SER A 122 -1.08 30.68 5.38
N SER A 123 -1.52 30.58 6.64
CA SER A 123 -0.59 30.44 7.77
C SER A 123 0.22 29.14 7.67
N HIS A 124 1.46 29.16 8.12
CA HIS A 124 2.38 28.04 7.90
C HIS A 124 3.41 27.85 9.02
N ASN A 125 3.93 26.63 9.15
CA ASN A 125 4.89 26.24 10.20
C ASN A 125 4.29 26.43 11.62
N ILE A 126 3.13 25.82 11.86
CA ILE A 126 2.43 25.87 13.14
C ILE A 126 2.67 24.56 13.89
N THR A 127 3.06 24.66 15.17
CA THR A 127 3.16 23.50 16.08
C THR A 127 2.32 23.73 17.33
N ILE A 128 1.56 22.71 17.75
CA ILE A 128 0.85 22.69 19.04
C ILE A 128 1.26 21.42 19.79
N ARG A 129 1.82 21.55 21.00
CA ARG A 129 2.36 20.38 21.73
C ARG A 129 2.36 20.48 23.26
N GLY A 130 2.23 19.33 23.92
CA GLY A 130 2.67 19.13 25.30
C GLY A 130 1.67 19.45 26.42
N PHE A 131 0.46 19.93 26.12
CA PHE A 131 -0.54 20.33 27.13
C PHE A 131 -1.94 19.74 26.85
N THR A 132 -2.91 20.00 27.75
CA THR A 132 -4.29 19.52 27.62
C THR A 132 -5.21 20.55 26.94
N ILE A 133 -6.11 20.10 26.06
CA ILE A 133 -7.27 20.90 25.62
C ILE A 133 -8.57 20.19 26.00
N ASP A 134 -9.40 20.87 26.80
CA ASP A 134 -10.69 20.40 27.31
C ASP A 134 -11.83 21.27 26.75
N GLY A 135 -12.72 20.67 25.95
CA GLY A 135 -13.86 21.37 25.34
C GLY A 135 -15.09 21.57 26.25
N ASP A 136 -15.00 21.17 27.53
CA ASP A 136 -16.06 21.19 28.55
C ASP A 136 -17.47 20.81 28.04
N ARG A 137 -17.58 19.66 27.35
CA ARG A 137 -18.82 19.12 26.77
C ARG A 137 -19.99 19.14 27.75
N GLU A 138 -19.78 18.65 28.96
CA GLU A 138 -20.81 18.57 30.02
C GLU A 138 -21.13 19.95 30.65
N GLY A 139 -20.30 20.97 30.38
CA GLY A 139 -20.62 22.37 30.64
C GLY A 139 -21.37 23.08 29.52
N ASN A 140 -21.51 22.41 28.37
CA ASN A 140 -22.13 22.91 27.16
C ASN A 140 -23.20 21.92 26.66
N ALA A 141 -23.86 21.20 27.58
CA ALA A 141 -24.77 20.08 27.28
C ALA A 141 -26.07 20.49 26.54
N ASN A 142 -26.27 21.77 26.26
CA ASN A 142 -27.38 22.33 25.50
C ASN A 142 -27.18 22.28 23.96
N ILE A 143 -26.04 21.78 23.48
CA ILE A 143 -25.75 21.59 22.05
C ILE A 143 -25.50 20.11 21.73
N GLU A 144 -25.74 19.73 20.49
CA GLU A 144 -25.56 18.36 20.00
C GLU A 144 -24.14 18.15 19.47
N SER A 145 -23.52 17.04 19.88
CA SER A 145 -22.20 16.62 19.41
C SER A 145 -22.27 16.15 17.94
N GLY A 146 -21.27 16.48 17.12
CA GLY A 146 -21.25 16.21 15.67
C GLY A 146 -21.64 17.40 14.80
N ASN A 147 -22.36 18.38 15.33
CA ASN A 147 -22.86 19.53 14.56
C ASN A 147 -21.84 20.68 14.39
N GLY A 148 -20.54 20.39 14.41
CA GLY A 148 -19.44 21.36 14.19
C GLY A 148 -19.09 22.30 15.36
N TYR A 149 -19.81 22.19 16.49
CA TYR A 149 -19.54 22.98 17.69
C TYR A 149 -18.22 22.60 18.38
N HIS A 150 -17.44 23.59 18.78
CA HIS A 150 -16.31 23.45 19.70
C HIS A 150 -15.24 22.45 19.20
N ASN A 151 -14.90 22.52 17.91
CA ASN A 151 -13.68 21.91 17.39
C ASN A 151 -12.47 22.44 18.19
N LEU A 152 -11.59 21.56 18.68
CA LEU A 152 -10.47 21.99 19.53
C LEU A 152 -9.46 22.81 18.71
N ILE A 153 -9.10 22.31 17.53
CA ILE A 153 -8.21 22.98 16.59
C ILE A 153 -8.86 22.89 15.20
N HIS A 154 -9.02 24.01 14.51
CA HIS A 154 -9.46 24.03 13.11
C HIS A 154 -8.56 24.97 12.31
N PHE A 155 -7.89 24.42 11.30
CA PHE A 155 -7.05 25.18 10.38
C PHE A 155 -7.59 25.15 8.95
N SER A 156 -7.60 26.30 8.29
CA SER A 156 -7.95 26.45 6.87
C SER A 156 -6.76 26.97 6.05
N ASP A 157 -6.55 26.44 4.86
CA ASP A 157 -5.51 26.87 3.89
C ASP A 157 -4.06 26.84 4.44
N CYS A 158 -3.77 26.06 5.48
CA CYS A 158 -2.48 26.08 6.20
C CYS A 158 -1.45 25.05 5.69
N GLN A 159 -0.17 25.32 5.93
CA GLN A 159 0.94 24.44 5.49
C GLN A 159 1.89 24.11 6.65
N ASN A 160 2.41 22.88 6.71
CA ASN A 160 3.34 22.43 7.76
C ASN A 160 2.72 22.60 9.16
N VAL A 161 1.66 21.83 9.42
CA VAL A 161 0.93 21.81 10.70
C VAL A 161 1.34 20.58 11.50
N SER A 162 1.74 20.74 12.76
CA SER A 162 2.11 19.63 13.65
C SER A 162 1.36 19.73 14.99
N VAL A 163 0.63 18.67 15.36
CA VAL A 163 -0.06 18.56 16.65
C VAL A 163 0.36 17.25 17.32
N TYR A 164 1.11 17.33 18.42
CA TYR A 164 1.69 16.14 19.04
C TYR A 164 1.94 16.25 20.54
N ASN A 165 2.02 15.09 21.22
CA ASN A 165 2.14 15.00 22.68
C ASN A 165 1.01 15.77 23.42
N MET A 166 -0.20 15.83 22.84
CA MET A 166 -1.36 16.49 23.43
C MET A 166 -2.24 15.50 24.20
N TYR A 167 -2.96 16.00 25.21
CA TYR A 167 -4.17 15.36 25.71
C TYR A 167 -5.40 16.14 25.22
N LEU A 168 -6.24 15.51 24.40
CA LEU A 168 -7.42 16.14 23.80
C LEU A 168 -8.69 15.48 24.32
N THR A 169 -9.61 16.25 24.93
CA THR A 169 -10.77 15.64 25.58
C THR A 169 -12.05 16.50 25.59
N ASN A 170 -13.18 15.83 25.81
CA ASN A 170 -14.45 16.41 26.26
C ASN A 170 -14.97 17.59 25.43
N ASN A 171 -15.03 17.50 24.10
CA ASN A 171 -15.67 18.51 23.26
C ASN A 171 -16.94 18.00 22.55
N HIS A 172 -17.56 18.86 21.74
CA HIS A 172 -18.74 18.52 20.92
C HIS A 172 -18.41 18.27 19.44
N GLY A 173 -17.20 18.58 18.99
CA GLY A 173 -16.80 18.52 17.58
C GLY A 173 -15.48 17.78 17.37
N ASP A 174 -14.69 18.27 16.42
CA ASP A 174 -13.44 17.62 16.00
C ASP A 174 -12.27 17.90 16.95
N GLY A 175 -11.27 17.01 16.98
CA GLY A 175 -9.99 17.26 17.64
C GLY A 175 -9.12 18.22 16.82
N LEU A 176 -8.52 17.70 15.75
CA LEU A 176 -7.88 18.50 14.72
C LEU A 176 -8.70 18.42 13.43
N LYS A 177 -9.26 19.54 12.98
CA LYS A 177 -9.82 19.69 11.64
C LYS A 177 -8.88 20.48 10.74
N THR A 178 -8.67 20.03 9.51
CA THR A 178 -7.92 20.78 8.49
C THR A 178 -8.67 20.81 7.16
N ASP A 179 -8.93 22.00 6.63
CA ASP A 179 -9.55 22.21 5.31
C ASP A 179 -8.52 22.82 4.34
N ASN A 180 -8.28 22.18 3.20
CA ASN A 180 -7.33 22.63 2.15
C ASN A 180 -5.89 22.86 2.66
N CYS A 181 -5.44 22.03 3.60
CA CYS A 181 -4.12 22.15 4.22
C CYS A 181 -3.11 21.15 3.64
N SER A 182 -1.81 21.37 3.86
CA SER A 182 -0.75 20.44 3.45
C SER A 182 0.32 20.20 4.51
N ASN A 183 0.97 19.03 4.45
CA ASN A 183 2.02 18.59 5.38
C ASN A 183 1.54 18.61 6.84
N ILE A 184 0.56 17.74 7.13
CA ILE A 184 -0.11 17.66 8.44
C ILE A 184 0.45 16.47 9.21
N ILE A 185 0.88 16.70 10.45
CA ILE A 185 1.38 15.69 11.38
C ILE A 185 0.51 15.69 12.63
N PHE A 186 -0.10 14.55 12.96
CA PHE A 186 -0.90 14.33 14.16
C PHE A 186 -0.39 13.08 14.88
N CYS A 187 0.50 13.21 15.88
CA CYS A 187 1.15 12.04 16.46
C CYS A 187 1.37 12.08 17.98
N ASN A 188 1.58 10.92 18.59
CA ASN A 188 1.85 10.79 20.03
C ASN A 188 0.76 11.43 20.93
N ASN A 189 -0.47 11.58 20.44
CA ASN A 189 -1.55 12.21 21.21
C ASN A 189 -2.36 11.15 21.96
N GLU A 190 -2.80 11.48 23.17
CA GLU A 190 -3.86 10.76 23.85
C GLU A 190 -5.17 11.53 23.69
N VAL A 191 -6.20 10.86 23.18
CA VAL A 191 -7.46 11.49 22.81
C VAL A 191 -8.63 10.71 23.38
N TYR A 192 -9.44 11.39 24.18
CA TYR A 192 -10.50 10.77 24.96
C TYR A 192 -11.88 11.41 24.74
N LEU A 193 -12.73 10.65 24.05
CA LEU A 193 -14.17 10.88 23.85
C LEU A 193 -14.54 12.26 23.27
N LEU A 194 -13.90 12.63 22.16
CA LEU A 194 -14.26 13.82 21.37
C LEU A 194 -15.60 13.66 20.65
N GLY A 195 -16.28 14.78 20.42
CA GLY A 195 -17.69 14.81 20.00
C GLY A 195 -17.98 14.52 18.53
N HIS A 196 -16.95 14.47 17.66
CA HIS A 196 -17.08 14.11 16.24
C HIS A 196 -15.87 13.29 15.76
N ASP A 197 -14.99 13.84 14.92
CA ASP A 197 -13.80 13.17 14.39
C ASP A 197 -12.53 13.57 15.18
N VAL A 198 -11.66 12.63 15.55
CA VAL A 198 -10.43 13.00 16.27
C VAL A 198 -9.42 13.72 15.36
N LEU A 199 -9.21 13.21 14.15
CA LEU A 199 -8.57 13.94 13.05
C LEU A 199 -9.51 13.97 11.85
N TYR A 200 -9.82 15.15 11.33
CA TYR A 200 -10.56 15.34 10.10
C TYR A 200 -9.74 16.15 9.09
N ALA A 201 -9.15 15.46 8.11
CA ALA A 201 -8.43 16.09 7.00
C ALA A 201 -9.27 16.14 5.72
N SER A 202 -9.75 17.34 5.38
CA SER A 202 -10.62 17.66 4.26
C SER A 202 -9.85 18.36 3.15
N THR A 203 -9.97 17.85 1.92
CA THR A 203 -9.37 18.40 0.68
C THR A 203 -7.86 18.72 0.83
N SER A 204 -7.15 17.92 1.63
CA SER A 204 -5.80 18.19 2.10
C SER A 204 -4.76 17.30 1.40
N SER A 205 -3.47 17.49 1.70
CA SER A 205 -2.40 16.59 1.23
C SER A 205 -1.28 16.36 2.24
N ASN A 206 -0.53 15.27 2.07
CA ASN A 206 0.63 14.90 2.91
C ASN A 206 0.25 14.79 4.40
N VAL A 207 -0.74 13.95 4.70
CA VAL A 207 -1.29 13.76 6.06
C VAL A 207 -0.66 12.55 6.72
N LYS A 208 -0.14 12.71 7.94
CA LYS A 208 0.41 11.61 8.75
C LYS A 208 -0.23 11.61 10.12
N ALA A 209 -0.89 10.51 10.48
CA ALA A 209 -1.40 10.30 11.83
C ALA A 209 -0.82 9.02 12.43
N TYR A 210 -0.02 9.12 13.49
CA TYR A 210 0.67 7.95 14.04
C TYR A 210 0.95 7.95 15.53
N ASN A 211 1.06 6.75 16.11
CA ASN A 211 1.32 6.55 17.54
C ASN A 211 0.32 7.30 18.45
N ASN A 212 -0.94 7.47 18.02
CA ASN A 212 -1.99 8.08 18.84
C ASN A 212 -2.78 7.00 19.59
N ARG A 213 -3.19 7.31 20.82
CA ARG A 213 -4.16 6.52 21.61
C ARG A 213 -5.52 7.23 21.54
N ILE A 214 -6.48 6.63 20.85
CA ILE A 214 -7.76 7.26 20.49
C ILE A 214 -8.94 6.48 21.06
N THR A 215 -9.83 7.19 21.76
CA THR A 215 -11.15 6.71 22.17
C THR A 215 -12.23 7.60 21.53
N CYS A 216 -12.91 7.10 20.51
CA CYS A 216 -13.95 7.81 19.75
C CYS A 216 -15.28 7.81 20.50
N ARG A 217 -16.05 8.90 20.46
CA ARG A 217 -17.41 8.95 21.05
C ARG A 217 -18.55 8.77 20.04
N THR A 218 -18.39 9.26 18.80
CA THR A 218 -19.50 9.42 17.85
C THR A 218 -19.18 9.01 16.41
N ASN A 219 -18.29 9.71 15.69
CA ASN A 219 -18.11 9.51 14.24
C ASN A 219 -16.88 8.66 13.86
N SER A 220 -15.67 9.20 13.95
CA SER A 220 -14.47 8.44 13.60
C SER A 220 -13.23 8.81 14.41
N GLY A 221 -12.24 7.91 14.44
CA GLY A 221 -10.91 8.24 14.94
C GLY A 221 -10.17 9.12 13.94
N LEU A 222 -9.92 8.59 12.76
CA LEU A 222 -9.15 9.29 11.73
C LEU A 222 -9.95 9.33 10.42
N ARG A 223 -10.19 10.53 9.88
CA ARG A 223 -10.96 10.76 8.65
C ARG A 223 -10.17 11.47 7.57
N LEU A 224 -10.23 10.90 6.37
CA LEU A 224 -9.81 11.54 5.13
C LEU A 224 -11.05 11.84 4.28
N TYR A 225 -11.21 13.09 3.85
CA TYR A 225 -12.23 13.50 2.90
C TYR A 225 -11.58 14.20 1.71
N ASN A 226 -11.66 13.64 0.50
CA ASN A 226 -11.02 14.22 -0.70
C ASN A 226 -9.52 14.54 -0.53
N THR A 227 -8.82 13.81 0.35
CA THR A 227 -7.43 14.04 0.75
C THR A 227 -6.51 13.00 0.12
N ASN A 228 -5.32 13.42 -0.33
CA ASN A 228 -4.33 12.58 -1.03
C ASN A 228 -3.02 12.48 -0.22
N HIS A 229 -2.17 11.50 -0.54
CA HIS A 229 -0.85 11.33 0.08
C HIS A 229 -0.95 11.22 1.61
N ALA A 230 -1.65 10.20 2.10
CA ALA A 230 -1.99 10.04 3.51
C ALA A 230 -1.46 8.72 4.10
N LYS A 231 -0.92 8.76 5.32
CA LYS A 231 -0.43 7.59 6.05
C LYS A 231 -0.96 7.57 7.48
N PHE A 232 -1.73 6.55 7.84
CA PHE A 232 -2.24 6.32 9.19
C PHE A 232 -1.62 5.05 9.78
N TYR A 233 -0.76 5.17 10.79
CA TYR A 233 0.01 4.03 11.27
C TYR A 233 0.36 3.99 12.75
N ASP A 234 0.60 2.80 13.29
CA ASP A 234 0.93 2.58 14.72
C ASP A 234 -0.10 3.19 15.71
N ASN A 235 -1.34 3.47 15.29
CA ASN A 235 -2.37 4.03 16.17
C ASN A 235 -3.13 2.94 16.93
N LYS A 236 -3.54 3.23 18.17
CA LYS A 236 -4.45 2.39 18.95
C LYS A 236 -5.81 3.07 19.08
N ILE A 237 -6.82 2.55 18.38
CA ILE A 237 -8.13 3.19 18.19
C ILE A 237 -9.26 2.29 18.71
N THR A 238 -10.15 2.84 19.53
CA THR A 238 -11.38 2.19 19.99
C THR A 238 -12.54 3.18 20.08
N SER A 239 -13.76 2.67 20.25
CA SER A 239 -14.90 3.48 20.71
C SER A 239 -15.58 2.90 21.96
N GLU A 240 -14.94 1.98 22.70
CA GLU A 240 -15.53 1.31 23.89
C GLU A 240 -16.94 0.72 23.61
N GLY A 241 -17.14 0.18 22.40
CA GLY A 241 -18.42 -0.31 21.87
C GLY A 241 -19.50 0.76 21.63
N SER A 242 -19.21 2.03 21.88
CA SER A 242 -20.16 3.16 21.86
C SER A 242 -19.61 4.35 21.05
N GLY A 243 -19.90 4.38 19.75
CA GLY A 243 -19.48 5.46 18.86
C GLY A 243 -19.57 5.08 17.38
N GLY A 244 -18.49 5.33 16.64
CA GLY A 244 -18.44 5.17 15.19
C GLY A 244 -17.35 4.22 14.70
N VAL A 245 -16.72 4.57 13.57
CA VAL A 245 -15.66 3.76 12.94
C VAL A 245 -14.28 4.08 13.49
N GLY A 246 -13.31 3.16 13.35
CA GLY A 246 -11.92 3.46 13.68
C GLY A 246 -11.29 4.46 12.72
N ILE A 247 -11.34 4.14 11.42
CA ILE A 247 -10.79 4.96 10.33
C ILE A 247 -11.84 5.11 9.22
N GLU A 248 -12.04 6.34 8.73
CA GLU A 248 -12.92 6.68 7.61
C GLU A 248 -12.13 7.26 6.42
N ILE A 249 -12.34 6.72 5.22
CA ILE A 249 -11.76 7.24 3.97
C ILE A 249 -12.88 7.52 2.98
N GLN A 250 -13.25 8.79 2.83
CA GLN A 250 -14.37 9.26 2.03
C GLN A 250 -13.91 10.04 0.80
N ARG A 251 -14.32 9.58 -0.40
CA ARG A 251 -14.12 10.27 -1.67
C ARG A 251 -15.44 10.83 -2.19
N ASP A 252 -15.51 12.13 -2.46
CA ASP A 252 -16.65 12.77 -3.13
C ASP A 252 -16.19 13.55 -4.37
N GLY A 253 -16.32 12.91 -5.54
CA GLY A 253 -16.07 13.51 -6.85
C GLY A 253 -14.63 13.94 -7.18
N ALA A 254 -13.74 14.00 -6.19
CA ALA A 254 -12.33 14.34 -6.35
C ALA A 254 -11.45 13.10 -6.62
N SER A 255 -10.20 13.35 -7.04
CA SER A 255 -9.17 12.30 -7.01
C SER A 255 -8.72 12.06 -5.58
N MET A 256 -8.63 10.78 -5.20
CA MET A 256 -7.95 10.30 -4.00
C MET A 256 -7.06 9.14 -4.41
N ASP A 257 -5.78 9.25 -4.07
CA ASP A 257 -4.72 8.28 -4.37
C ASP A 257 -3.60 8.40 -3.32
N ASP A 258 -2.70 7.41 -3.28
CA ASP A 258 -1.58 7.30 -2.32
C ASP A 258 -2.05 7.40 -0.86
N ILE A 259 -2.80 6.39 -0.41
CA ILE A 259 -3.36 6.31 0.96
C ILE A 259 -2.97 4.97 1.58
N GLU A 260 -2.24 5.01 2.68
CA GLU A 260 -1.66 3.84 3.34
C GLU A 260 -2.13 3.77 4.80
N VAL A 261 -2.63 2.61 5.24
CA VAL A 261 -3.14 2.39 6.59
C VAL A 261 -2.52 1.12 7.14
N TYR A 262 -1.59 1.23 8.11
CA TYR A 262 -0.81 0.08 8.54
C TYR A 262 -0.39 0.04 10.01
N ASN A 263 -0.13 -1.16 10.54
CA ASN A 263 0.26 -1.38 11.95
C ASN A 263 -0.72 -0.82 13.01
N ASN A 264 -1.96 -0.46 12.63
CA ASN A 264 -2.92 0.08 13.60
C ASN A 264 -3.57 -1.06 14.40
N THR A 265 -3.78 -0.83 15.69
CA THR A 265 -4.62 -1.67 16.54
C THR A 265 -6.00 -1.03 16.64
N ILE A 266 -7.01 -1.60 15.98
CA ILE A 266 -8.38 -1.08 15.94
C ILE A 266 -9.32 -2.08 16.61
N TYR A 267 -9.95 -1.68 17.71
CA TYR A 267 -10.65 -2.63 18.57
C TYR A 267 -11.89 -2.08 19.25
N GLU A 268 -12.89 -2.95 19.49
CA GLU A 268 -14.13 -2.59 20.18
C GLU A 268 -14.81 -1.32 19.59
N THR A 269 -14.75 -1.16 18.27
CA THR A 269 -15.47 -0.08 17.58
C THR A 269 -16.95 -0.47 17.45
N ALA A 270 -17.83 0.49 17.72
CA ALA A 270 -19.27 0.33 17.54
C ALA A 270 -19.61 -0.01 16.08
N LEU A 271 -19.02 0.72 15.14
CA LEU A 271 -19.12 0.48 13.70
C LEU A 271 -17.89 -0.28 13.19
N ALA A 272 -17.74 -0.37 11.86
CA ALA A 272 -16.60 -1.05 11.24
C ALA A 272 -15.23 -0.51 11.73
N GLY A 273 -14.23 -1.38 11.78
CA GLY A 273 -12.87 -0.97 12.16
C GLY A 273 -12.29 0.03 11.16
N ILE A 274 -12.36 -0.29 9.87
CA ILE A 274 -12.02 0.62 8.77
C ILE A 274 -13.20 0.68 7.81
N TRP A 275 -13.61 1.89 7.43
CA TRP A 275 -14.63 2.12 6.41
C TRP A 275 -14.07 3.03 5.30
N PHE A 276 -14.13 2.56 4.06
CA PHE A 276 -13.70 3.35 2.91
C PHE A 276 -14.74 3.35 1.79
N PHE A 277 -15.05 4.53 1.23
CA PHE A 277 -16.12 4.66 0.25
C PHE A 277 -15.99 5.87 -0.69
N SER A 278 -16.55 5.74 -1.88
CA SER A 278 -16.75 6.83 -2.83
C SER A 278 -18.22 7.17 -2.99
N GLN A 279 -18.56 8.45 -2.86
CA GLN A 279 -19.75 9.07 -3.42
C GLN A 279 -19.39 9.88 -4.70
N GLY A 280 -20.41 10.27 -5.47
CA GLY A 280 -20.25 11.06 -6.71
C GLY A 280 -20.21 10.25 -8.01
N SER A 281 -20.45 10.92 -9.14
CA SER A 281 -20.65 10.31 -10.47
C SER A 281 -19.39 10.05 -11.28
N ASN A 282 -18.21 10.43 -10.79
CA ASN A 282 -17.03 10.63 -11.63
C ASN A 282 -15.94 9.58 -11.39
N SER A 283 -15.53 8.97 -12.52
CA SER A 283 -14.37 8.11 -12.79
C SER A 283 -14.04 6.92 -11.86
N LYS A 284 -13.59 5.84 -12.52
CA LYS A 284 -12.77 4.80 -11.89
C LYS A 284 -11.38 5.41 -11.63
N SER A 285 -11.18 6.18 -10.54
CA SER A 285 -9.82 6.59 -10.18
C SER A 285 -8.98 5.36 -9.83
N SER A 286 -7.68 5.45 -10.06
CA SER A 286 -6.65 4.44 -9.77
C SER A 286 -6.36 4.27 -8.28
N ALA A 287 -7.25 4.75 -7.38
CA ALA A 287 -7.01 4.92 -5.96
C ALA A 287 -6.22 3.74 -5.38
N ASN A 288 -4.98 4.00 -4.98
CA ASN A 288 -4.11 3.05 -4.33
C ASN A 288 -4.30 3.15 -2.81
N VAL A 289 -5.50 2.80 -2.34
CA VAL A 289 -5.75 2.61 -0.91
C VAL A 289 -5.15 1.26 -0.52
N HIS A 290 -4.13 1.29 0.34
CA HIS A 290 -3.38 0.13 0.79
C HIS A 290 -3.56 -0.03 2.29
N ILE A 291 -4.23 -1.10 2.71
CA ILE A 291 -4.55 -1.38 4.12
C ILE A 291 -3.81 -2.65 4.50
N HIS A 292 -2.76 -2.56 5.32
CA HIS A 292 -1.90 -3.70 5.58
C HIS A 292 -1.35 -3.79 7.01
N HIS A 293 -1.03 -4.99 7.50
CA HIS A 293 -0.40 -5.19 8.81
C HIS A 293 -1.21 -4.66 10.01
N ASN A 294 -2.52 -4.40 9.85
CA ASN A 294 -3.38 -3.94 10.94
C ASN A 294 -3.91 -5.12 11.77
N GLN A 295 -4.06 -4.87 13.07
CA GLN A 295 -4.69 -5.75 14.04
C GLN A 295 -6.10 -5.21 14.34
N ILE A 296 -7.13 -5.90 13.85
CA ILE A 296 -8.53 -5.47 13.96
C ILE A 296 -9.31 -6.52 14.75
N TYR A 297 -9.92 -6.16 15.88
CA TYR A 297 -10.70 -7.13 16.67
C TYR A 297 -11.94 -6.57 17.36
N ASP A 298 -12.95 -7.42 17.56
CA ASP A 298 -14.19 -7.06 18.25
C ASP A 298 -14.91 -5.81 17.70
N THR A 299 -14.78 -5.54 16.40
CA THR A 299 -15.37 -4.39 15.72
C THR A 299 -16.80 -4.65 15.23
N GLY A 300 -17.57 -3.57 15.03
CA GLY A 300 -18.96 -3.64 14.58
C GLY A 300 -19.96 -4.05 15.68
N THR A 301 -19.67 -3.74 16.95
CA THR A 301 -20.42 -4.27 18.09
C THR A 301 -21.90 -3.87 18.15
N VAL A 302 -22.33 -2.81 17.46
CA VAL A 302 -23.75 -2.40 17.47
C VAL A 302 -24.58 -3.17 16.45
N SER A 303 -25.71 -3.73 16.90
CA SER A 303 -26.54 -4.61 16.07
C SER A 303 -27.42 -3.88 15.03
N GLY A 304 -27.53 -2.55 15.10
CA GLY A 304 -28.52 -1.75 14.36
C GLY A 304 -28.04 -0.98 13.14
N ASN A 305 -26.72 -0.95 12.86
CA ASN A 305 -26.15 -0.18 11.75
C ASN A 305 -25.75 -1.10 10.58
N LYS A 306 -25.60 -0.54 9.37
CA LYS A 306 -25.06 -1.25 8.19
C LYS A 306 -23.56 -1.09 8.01
N VAL A 307 -22.94 -0.06 8.62
CA VAL A 307 -21.50 0.18 8.58
C VAL A 307 -20.82 -0.73 9.63
N ILE A 308 -20.81 -2.03 9.38
CA ILE A 308 -20.44 -3.08 10.34
C ILE A 308 -19.46 -4.06 9.67
N GLY A 309 -18.42 -4.46 10.41
CA GLY A 309 -17.41 -5.43 9.97
C GLY A 309 -16.00 -5.10 10.46
N GLY A 310 -15.01 -5.90 10.05
CA GLY A 310 -13.60 -5.54 10.25
C GLY A 310 -13.21 -4.40 9.30
N ILE A 311 -13.32 -4.64 8.00
CA ILE A 311 -13.08 -3.65 6.94
C ILE A 311 -14.29 -3.62 5.99
N LEU A 312 -14.90 -2.44 5.80
CA LEU A 312 -16.02 -2.22 4.90
C LEU A 312 -15.65 -1.30 3.74
N SER A 313 -16.03 -1.69 2.53
CA SER A 313 -15.66 -1.02 1.28
C SER A 313 -16.88 -0.72 0.39
N VAL A 314 -16.97 0.50 -0.15
CA VAL A 314 -18.01 0.90 -1.13
C VAL A 314 -17.46 1.87 -2.18
N GLY A 315 -16.96 1.31 -3.27
CA GLY A 315 -16.39 2.09 -4.37
C GLY A 315 -14.88 2.30 -4.25
N PHE A 316 -14.29 2.68 -5.38
CA PHE A 316 -12.86 2.67 -5.69
C PHE A 316 -12.14 1.33 -5.47
N ASN A 317 -10.91 1.26 -5.96
CA ASN A 317 -10.06 0.08 -5.87
C ASN A 317 -9.22 0.14 -4.59
N ALA A 318 -8.79 -1.00 -4.07
CA ALA A 318 -7.91 -1.06 -2.91
C ALA A 318 -7.11 -2.37 -2.88
N THR A 319 -6.03 -2.39 -2.09
CA THR A 319 -5.35 -3.61 -1.67
C THR A 319 -5.44 -3.74 -0.15
N ILE A 320 -6.03 -4.83 0.32
CA ILE A 320 -6.13 -5.19 1.74
C ILE A 320 -5.27 -6.42 1.94
N GLU A 321 -4.15 -6.31 2.64
CA GLU A 321 -3.24 -7.45 2.80
C GLU A 321 -2.50 -7.57 4.11
N ASN A 322 -2.11 -8.79 4.49
CA ASN A 322 -1.34 -9.01 5.71
C ASN A 322 -2.02 -8.44 6.98
N ASN A 323 -3.36 -8.31 7.03
CA ASN A 323 -4.06 -7.89 8.26
C ASN A 323 -4.49 -9.12 9.08
N VAL A 324 -4.71 -8.93 10.38
CA VAL A 324 -5.43 -9.88 11.24
C VAL A 324 -6.77 -9.28 11.62
N ILE A 325 -7.84 -10.02 11.40
CA ILE A 325 -9.23 -9.60 11.71
C ILE A 325 -9.89 -10.72 12.54
N ASP A 326 -10.13 -10.47 13.83
CA ASP A 326 -10.73 -11.46 14.75
C ASP A 326 -12.03 -10.97 15.40
N GLY A 327 -13.03 -11.83 15.52
CA GLY A 327 -14.23 -11.51 16.34
C GLY A 327 -15.15 -10.43 15.77
N ALA A 328 -14.84 -9.88 14.58
CA ALA A 328 -15.62 -8.83 13.94
C ALA A 328 -17.08 -9.26 13.71
N HIS A 329 -18.02 -8.40 14.07
CA HIS A 329 -19.44 -8.63 13.88
C HIS A 329 -19.86 -8.35 12.42
N GLY A 330 -20.84 -9.10 11.91
CA GLY A 330 -21.30 -9.04 10.52
C GLY A 330 -20.39 -9.77 9.53
N ALA A 331 -19.22 -9.21 9.25
CA ALA A 331 -18.22 -9.80 8.36
C ALA A 331 -16.79 -9.32 8.63
N GLY A 332 -15.78 -10.14 8.33
CA GLY A 332 -14.38 -9.75 8.43
C GLY A 332 -14.00 -8.66 7.42
N ILE A 333 -14.20 -8.93 6.13
CA ILE A 333 -14.06 -7.97 5.03
C ILE A 333 -15.34 -7.97 4.19
N VAL A 334 -15.90 -6.79 3.90
CA VAL A 334 -17.20 -6.68 3.21
C VAL A 334 -17.27 -5.56 2.17
N GLN A 335 -17.92 -5.87 1.04
CA GLN A 335 -18.46 -4.93 0.07
C GLN A 335 -19.98 -4.86 0.25
N ASN A 336 -20.51 -3.74 0.78
CA ASN A 336 -21.93 -3.58 1.10
C ASN A 336 -22.36 -2.11 1.01
N ALA A 337 -23.46 -1.81 0.31
CA ALA A 337 -24.04 -0.47 0.16
C ALA A 337 -24.71 0.01 1.47
N ALA A 338 -23.90 0.20 2.51
CA ALA A 338 -24.33 0.62 3.83
C ALA A 338 -24.91 2.04 3.84
N PHE A 339 -24.26 2.95 3.09
CA PHE A 339 -24.58 4.38 3.05
C PHE A 339 -24.69 4.95 1.62
N PHE A 340 -23.95 4.39 0.66
CA PHE A 340 -23.93 4.82 -0.74
C PHE A 340 -24.08 3.62 -1.69
N SER A 341 -24.61 3.86 -2.88
CA SER A 341 -24.76 2.86 -3.95
C SER A 341 -23.91 3.22 -5.16
N ALA A 342 -22.93 2.38 -5.49
CA ALA A 342 -22.10 2.58 -6.67
C ALA A 342 -22.93 2.50 -7.98
N PRO A 343 -22.56 3.26 -9.03
CA PRO A 343 -23.20 3.15 -10.34
C PRO A 343 -23.07 1.72 -10.91
N ALA A 344 -24.11 1.25 -11.59
CA ALA A 344 -24.11 -0.04 -12.28
C ALA A 344 -22.94 -0.16 -13.27
N GLY A 345 -22.26 -1.32 -13.31
CA GLY A 345 -21.11 -1.54 -14.19
C GLY A 345 -19.83 -0.77 -13.81
N SER A 346 -19.80 -0.11 -12.65
CA SER A 346 -18.60 0.55 -12.12
C SER A 346 -17.40 -0.40 -12.00
N GLY A 347 -17.61 -1.66 -11.62
CA GLY A 347 -16.60 -2.72 -11.65
C GLY A 347 -15.37 -2.38 -10.83
N TYR A 348 -15.58 -1.91 -9.59
CA TYR A 348 -14.53 -1.66 -8.62
C TYR A 348 -13.93 -2.98 -8.13
N VAL A 349 -12.62 -3.00 -7.90
CA VAL A 349 -11.90 -4.24 -7.53
C VAL A 349 -11.05 -4.00 -6.29
N VAL A 350 -11.28 -4.82 -5.27
CA VAL A 350 -10.45 -4.87 -4.08
C VAL A 350 -9.63 -6.16 -4.09
N THR A 351 -8.30 -6.06 -4.01
CA THR A 351 -7.43 -7.22 -3.82
C THR A 351 -7.36 -7.53 -2.33
N VAL A 352 -7.63 -8.78 -1.95
CA VAL A 352 -7.62 -9.26 -0.56
C VAL A 352 -6.65 -10.44 -0.48
N ARG A 353 -5.50 -10.21 0.16
CA ARG A 353 -4.34 -11.10 0.07
C ARG A 353 -3.66 -11.31 1.42
N ASN A 354 -3.15 -12.50 1.74
CA ASN A 354 -2.37 -12.73 2.97
C ASN A 354 -3.05 -12.32 4.29
N ASN A 355 -4.38 -12.11 4.34
CA ASN A 355 -5.05 -11.72 5.58
C ASN A 355 -5.41 -12.97 6.40
N ILE A 356 -5.45 -12.87 7.72
CA ILE A 356 -6.03 -13.88 8.61
C ILE A 356 -7.37 -13.34 9.12
N ILE A 357 -8.47 -14.06 8.87
CA ILE A 357 -9.84 -13.64 9.21
C ILE A 357 -10.52 -14.74 10.03
N THR A 358 -10.74 -14.48 11.32
CA THR A 358 -11.21 -15.49 12.26
C THR A 358 -12.38 -15.07 13.15
N ASN A 359 -13.13 -16.08 13.60
CA ASN A 359 -14.12 -15.95 14.68
C ASN A 359 -15.20 -14.88 14.45
N THR A 360 -15.51 -14.51 13.20
CA THR A 360 -16.49 -13.45 12.92
C THR A 360 -17.90 -13.85 13.35
N ARG A 361 -18.69 -12.85 13.79
CA ARG A 361 -19.89 -13.04 14.60
C ARG A 361 -21.15 -12.49 13.92
N THR A 362 -22.31 -13.04 14.25
CA THR A 362 -23.60 -12.55 13.76
C THR A 362 -23.89 -11.12 14.24
N SER A 363 -24.35 -10.26 13.32
CA SER A 363 -24.97 -8.96 13.59
C SER A 363 -26.36 -8.91 12.95
N ALA A 364 -27.34 -8.33 13.65
CA ALA A 364 -28.73 -8.32 13.19
C ALA A 364 -28.94 -7.56 11.85
N VAL A 365 -28.07 -6.59 11.54
CA VAL A 365 -28.05 -5.86 10.26
C VAL A 365 -26.79 -6.18 9.44
N GLY A 366 -25.65 -6.50 10.08
CA GLY A 366 -24.39 -6.83 9.41
C GLY A 366 -24.31 -8.24 8.81
N GLY A 367 -25.27 -9.12 9.09
CA GLY A 367 -25.31 -10.50 8.57
C GLY A 367 -24.71 -11.53 9.53
N ASN A 368 -24.58 -12.78 9.06
CA ASN A 368 -24.40 -13.95 9.94
C ASN A 368 -22.97 -14.17 10.48
N GLY A 369 -22.02 -13.23 10.30
CA GLY A 369 -20.62 -13.42 10.71
C GLY A 369 -19.79 -14.14 9.66
N SER A 370 -19.70 -13.57 8.45
CA SER A 370 -18.93 -14.20 7.36
C SER A 370 -17.45 -13.79 7.37
N GLY A 371 -16.59 -14.56 6.70
CA GLY A 371 -15.18 -14.19 6.52
C GLY A 371 -15.04 -13.02 5.54
N ILE A 372 -15.25 -13.31 4.25
CA ILE A 372 -15.24 -12.32 3.17
C ILE A 372 -16.62 -12.30 2.48
N CYS A 373 -17.21 -11.11 2.32
CA CYS A 373 -18.57 -10.93 1.85
C CYS A 373 -18.69 -9.88 0.73
N ASN A 374 -19.15 -10.28 -0.45
CA ASN A 374 -19.54 -9.35 -1.52
C ASN A 374 -21.07 -9.31 -1.67
N MET A 375 -21.69 -8.23 -1.20
CA MET A 375 -23.11 -7.96 -1.41
C MET A 375 -23.39 -7.11 -2.65
N LEU A 376 -22.36 -6.76 -3.43
CA LEU A 376 -22.37 -5.79 -4.51
C LEU A 376 -21.87 -6.36 -5.85
N THR A 377 -22.11 -7.65 -6.11
CA THR A 377 -21.56 -8.43 -7.24
C THR A 377 -21.71 -7.81 -8.62
N ASP A 378 -22.73 -6.97 -8.83
CA ASP A 378 -23.00 -6.30 -10.12
C ASP A 378 -22.13 -5.05 -10.35
N THR A 379 -21.40 -4.62 -9.32
CA THR A 379 -20.63 -3.35 -9.29
C THR A 379 -19.23 -3.49 -8.70
N HIS A 380 -19.00 -4.52 -7.88
CA HIS A 380 -17.75 -4.76 -7.20
C HIS A 380 -17.31 -6.22 -7.30
N ALA A 381 -16.01 -6.43 -7.32
CA ALA A 381 -15.38 -7.74 -7.22
C ALA A 381 -14.27 -7.74 -6.17
N PHE A 382 -13.91 -8.95 -5.74
CA PHE A 382 -12.68 -9.21 -5.00
C PHE A 382 -11.72 -10.04 -5.85
N ILE A 383 -10.42 -9.77 -5.72
CA ILE A 383 -9.34 -10.68 -6.11
C ILE A 383 -8.82 -11.32 -4.82
N LEU A 384 -9.00 -12.62 -4.64
CA LEU A 384 -8.65 -13.34 -3.41
C LEU A 384 -7.36 -14.16 -3.60
N GLN A 385 -6.38 -13.97 -2.71
CA GLN A 385 -5.04 -14.55 -2.85
C GLN A 385 -4.41 -14.94 -1.50
N ASN A 386 -4.37 -16.23 -1.16
CA ASN A 386 -3.61 -16.74 -0.01
C ASN A 386 -4.03 -16.12 1.33
N ASN A 387 -5.33 -15.94 1.57
CA ASN A 387 -5.85 -15.59 2.90
C ASN A 387 -5.99 -16.85 3.77
N SER A 388 -6.11 -16.68 5.09
CA SER A 388 -6.45 -17.73 6.04
C SER A 388 -7.78 -17.40 6.72
N LEU A 389 -8.72 -18.36 6.76
CA LEU A 389 -10.07 -18.15 7.27
C LEU A 389 -10.50 -19.30 8.18
N TYR A 390 -10.88 -18.98 9.43
CA TYR A 390 -11.22 -19.98 10.44
C TYR A 390 -12.35 -19.57 11.39
N ASN A 391 -13.24 -20.51 11.70
CA ASN A 391 -14.32 -20.36 12.68
C ASN A 391 -15.27 -19.16 12.48
N ASN A 392 -15.51 -18.77 11.22
CA ASN A 392 -16.43 -17.67 10.88
C ASN A 392 -17.89 -18.15 10.91
N ALA A 393 -18.74 -17.56 11.77
CA ALA A 393 -20.07 -18.11 12.12
C ALA A 393 -21.05 -18.27 10.94
N GLY A 394 -20.97 -17.37 9.96
CA GLY A 394 -21.75 -17.34 8.73
C GLY A 394 -21.03 -17.97 7.52
N GLY A 395 -19.91 -18.64 7.75
CA GLY A 395 -19.06 -19.24 6.71
C GLY A 395 -18.01 -18.29 6.14
N ASN A 396 -17.04 -18.86 5.43
CA ASN A 396 -15.85 -18.12 4.99
C ASN A 396 -16.11 -17.15 3.82
N TYR A 397 -17.08 -17.44 2.96
CA TYR A 397 -17.32 -16.69 1.72
C TYR A 397 -18.81 -16.48 1.46
N ILE A 398 -19.21 -15.25 1.14
CA ILE A 398 -20.54 -14.90 0.62
C ILE A 398 -20.37 -14.03 -0.63
N GLY A 399 -21.11 -14.33 -1.69
CA GLY A 399 -21.10 -13.54 -2.95
C GLY A 399 -19.78 -13.58 -3.74
N VAL A 400 -18.86 -14.48 -3.36
CA VAL A 400 -17.58 -14.71 -4.05
C VAL A 400 -17.36 -16.20 -4.27
N GLN A 401 -16.59 -16.55 -5.30
CA GLN A 401 -16.10 -17.91 -5.48
C GLN A 401 -14.96 -18.17 -4.49
N ALA A 402 -15.02 -19.29 -3.76
CA ALA A 402 -13.93 -19.72 -2.89
C ALA A 402 -12.66 -19.99 -3.73
N PRO A 403 -11.51 -19.34 -3.43
CA PRO A 403 -10.25 -19.56 -4.13
C PRO A 403 -9.58 -20.85 -3.64
N LEU A 404 -8.78 -21.47 -4.51
CA LEU A 404 -8.10 -22.75 -4.22
C LEU A 404 -6.86 -22.62 -3.32
N LEU A 405 -6.34 -21.41 -3.13
CA LEU A 405 -5.07 -21.14 -2.43
C LEU A 405 -5.25 -20.49 -1.05
N ASP A 406 -6.49 -20.23 -0.63
CA ASP A 406 -6.76 -19.75 0.74
C ASP A 406 -6.81 -20.94 1.72
N ILE A 407 -6.29 -20.73 2.92
CA ILE A 407 -6.20 -21.74 3.97
C ILE A 407 -7.47 -21.71 4.83
N ILE A 408 -8.11 -22.86 4.97
CA ILE A 408 -9.29 -23.05 5.82
C ILE A 408 -8.91 -23.90 7.04
N ALA A 409 -8.09 -23.33 7.93
CA ALA A 409 -7.54 -24.00 9.10
C ALA A 409 -7.24 -22.99 10.22
N ASP A 410 -7.18 -23.47 11.46
CA ASP A 410 -6.79 -22.67 12.62
C ASP A 410 -5.38 -22.07 12.41
N PRO A 411 -5.21 -20.73 12.45
CA PRO A 411 -3.91 -20.09 12.26
C PRO A 411 -2.90 -20.36 13.38
N GLN A 412 -3.28 -21.04 14.47
CA GLN A 412 -2.38 -21.34 15.59
C GLN A 412 -1.73 -20.09 16.19
N TYR A 413 -2.54 -19.07 16.51
CA TYR A 413 -2.09 -17.90 17.27
C TYR A 413 -1.45 -18.30 18.61
N VAL A 414 -0.52 -17.50 19.13
CA VAL A 414 0.07 -17.71 20.45
C VAL A 414 -0.98 -17.69 21.55
N ASP A 415 -1.66 -16.55 21.72
CA ASP A 415 -2.65 -16.31 22.77
C ASP A 415 -3.71 -15.32 22.29
N ARG A 416 -4.74 -15.87 21.63
CA ARG A 416 -5.87 -15.11 21.08
C ARG A 416 -6.56 -14.23 22.15
N ASP A 417 -6.69 -14.72 23.38
CA ASP A 417 -7.45 -14.05 24.43
C ASP A 417 -6.69 -12.86 25.04
N LYS A 418 -5.37 -12.76 24.78
CA LYS A 418 -4.56 -11.54 25.00
C LYS A 418 -4.37 -10.71 23.73
N HIS A 419 -4.97 -11.11 22.61
CA HIS A 419 -4.76 -10.55 21.27
C HIS A 419 -3.29 -10.64 20.81
N ASP A 420 -2.57 -11.68 21.25
CA ASP A 420 -1.24 -12.05 20.75
C ASP A 420 -1.41 -12.97 19.53
N TYR A 421 -1.50 -12.34 18.36
CA TYR A 421 -1.76 -12.98 17.07
C TYR A 421 -0.50 -13.47 16.34
N HIS A 422 0.68 -13.43 16.98
CA HIS A 422 1.87 -14.07 16.42
C HIS A 422 1.57 -15.55 16.10
N LEU A 423 2.19 -16.07 15.05
CA LEU A 423 2.03 -17.45 14.64
C LEU A 423 2.91 -18.37 15.51
N LYS A 424 2.38 -19.50 15.98
CA LYS A 424 3.20 -20.52 16.66
C LYS A 424 4.21 -21.14 15.68
N SER A 425 5.45 -21.37 16.12
CA SER A 425 6.50 -22.02 15.34
C SER A 425 7.36 -22.94 16.21
N LYS A 426 7.60 -24.18 15.75
CA LYS A 426 8.57 -25.09 16.39
C LYS A 426 10.02 -24.63 16.23
N THR A 427 10.32 -23.80 15.23
CA THR A 427 11.68 -23.29 14.96
C THR A 427 11.98 -22.02 15.72
N GLY A 428 10.97 -21.16 15.87
CA GLY A 428 11.04 -19.97 16.71
C GLY A 428 10.11 -18.86 16.24
N ARG A 429 9.45 -18.20 17.18
CA ARG A 429 8.76 -16.92 17.02
C ARG A 429 9.34 -15.88 17.97
N TRP A 430 9.13 -14.61 17.68
CA TRP A 430 9.48 -13.55 18.62
C TRP A 430 8.44 -13.49 19.76
N ASN A 431 8.87 -13.10 20.97
CA ASN A 431 7.97 -12.91 22.12
C ASN A 431 8.03 -11.49 22.73
N GLY A 432 8.62 -10.53 22.00
CA GLY A 432 8.94 -9.20 22.52
C GLY A 432 10.36 -9.05 23.09
N SER A 433 11.05 -10.15 23.40
CA SER A 433 12.38 -10.12 24.05
C SER A 433 13.40 -11.12 23.51
N CYS A 434 12.95 -12.31 23.07
CA CYS A 434 13.79 -13.34 22.49
C CYS A 434 12.99 -14.25 21.53
N TRP A 435 13.71 -15.12 20.83
CA TRP A 435 13.12 -16.20 20.04
C TRP A 435 12.75 -17.37 20.95
N VAL A 436 11.51 -17.86 20.83
CA VAL A 436 10.98 -19.00 21.59
C VAL A 436 10.30 -20.01 20.67
N ASN A 437 10.39 -21.29 21.03
CA ASN A 437 9.86 -22.38 20.22
C ASN A 437 8.56 -22.92 20.83
N ASP A 438 7.54 -23.12 20.00
CA ASP A 438 6.29 -23.75 20.37
C ASP A 438 6.29 -25.25 20.05
N ASN A 439 5.19 -25.96 20.37
CA ASN A 439 5.01 -27.38 20.08
C ASN A 439 4.38 -27.65 18.69
N ILE A 440 3.93 -26.61 17.99
CA ILE A 440 3.26 -26.66 16.70
C ILE A 440 3.77 -25.50 15.82
N THR A 441 3.73 -25.70 14.50
CA THR A 441 3.99 -24.66 13.51
C THR A 441 2.68 -24.34 12.81
N SER A 442 2.37 -23.05 12.70
CA SER A 442 1.18 -22.54 12.06
C SER A 442 1.11 -22.93 10.58
N PRO A 443 -0.08 -23.29 10.04
CA PRO A 443 -0.27 -23.46 8.60
C PRO A 443 -0.17 -22.14 7.82
N CYS A 444 -0.10 -20.99 8.50
CA CYS A 444 0.06 -19.67 7.91
C CYS A 444 1.52 -19.25 7.71
N ILE A 445 2.48 -20.06 8.18
CA ILE A 445 3.91 -19.84 7.95
C ILE A 445 4.29 -20.29 6.52
N ASP A 446 5.14 -19.52 5.85
CA ASP A 446 5.58 -19.71 4.45
C ASP A 446 4.43 -19.85 3.42
N ALA A 447 3.23 -19.36 3.76
CA ALA A 447 1.98 -19.72 3.10
C ALA A 447 1.36 -18.61 2.23
N GLY A 448 1.89 -17.39 2.29
CA GLY A 448 1.34 -16.23 1.61
C GLY A 448 1.52 -16.25 0.09
N TYR A 449 1.12 -15.16 -0.55
CA TYR A 449 1.14 -15.02 -1.99
C TYR A 449 2.57 -15.10 -2.55
N PRO A 450 2.87 -15.99 -3.53
CA PRO A 450 4.25 -16.27 -3.97
C PRO A 450 5.05 -15.08 -4.54
N PHE A 451 4.41 -13.95 -4.83
CA PHE A 451 5.07 -12.73 -5.31
C PHE A 451 5.03 -11.56 -4.33
N SER A 452 4.53 -11.77 -3.11
CA SER A 452 4.75 -10.82 -2.02
C SER A 452 6.21 -10.87 -1.58
N ASP A 453 6.75 -9.73 -1.19
CA ASP A 453 8.08 -9.66 -0.58
C ASP A 453 8.08 -10.38 0.78
N TYR A 454 9.22 -10.94 1.16
CA TYR A 454 9.48 -11.62 2.43
C TYR A 454 10.88 -11.28 2.97
N SER A 455 11.61 -10.36 2.33
CA SER A 455 13.02 -10.08 2.59
C SER A 455 13.32 -9.55 4.00
N ASN A 456 12.29 -9.07 4.72
CA ASN A 456 12.41 -8.65 6.12
C ASN A 456 12.14 -9.79 7.12
N GLU A 457 11.69 -10.97 6.67
CA GLU A 457 11.43 -12.12 7.55
C GLU A 457 12.73 -12.83 7.96
N PRO A 458 12.92 -13.16 9.24
CA PRO A 458 14.18 -13.66 9.75
C PRO A 458 14.37 -15.16 9.46
N GLU A 459 15.56 -15.54 8.98
CA GLU A 459 15.86 -16.92 8.60
C GLU A 459 15.72 -17.96 9.75
N PRO A 460 15.25 -19.19 9.46
CA PRO A 460 14.69 -19.63 8.17
C PRO A 460 13.30 -19.02 7.91
N ASN A 461 13.06 -18.56 6.67
CA ASN A 461 11.81 -17.88 6.21
C ASN A 461 11.16 -18.53 4.96
N GLY A 462 11.54 -19.77 4.64
CA GLY A 462 10.91 -20.58 3.59
C GLY A 462 11.05 -20.04 2.17
N ASN A 463 11.75 -18.92 1.98
CA ASN A 463 11.70 -18.08 0.78
C ASN A 463 10.27 -17.64 0.39
N ARG A 464 9.36 -17.46 1.37
CA ARG A 464 7.97 -17.11 1.13
C ARG A 464 7.33 -16.42 2.33
N ILE A 465 6.55 -15.36 2.07
CA ILE A 465 5.94 -14.54 3.13
C ILE A 465 4.99 -15.37 4.01
N ASN A 466 5.00 -15.08 5.31
CA ASN A 466 3.95 -15.47 6.24
C ASN A 466 2.62 -14.74 5.95
N ILE A 467 1.49 -15.40 6.22
CA ILE A 467 0.16 -14.77 6.19
C ILE A 467 -0.06 -14.03 7.51
N GLY A 468 -0.71 -12.87 7.48
CA GLY A 468 -1.04 -12.06 8.66
C GLY A 468 -0.09 -10.89 8.92
N MET A 469 -0.24 -10.26 10.08
CA MET A 469 0.35 -8.95 10.42
C MET A 469 1.86 -8.93 10.57
N ASP A 470 2.49 -10.08 10.84
CA ASP A 470 3.95 -10.16 10.95
C ASP A 470 4.64 -10.49 9.61
N GLY A 471 3.87 -10.79 8.56
CA GLY A 471 4.42 -11.17 7.25
C GLY A 471 5.23 -10.03 6.62
N ASN A 472 6.40 -10.35 6.07
CA ASN A 472 7.44 -9.40 5.65
C ASN A 472 7.84 -8.40 6.75
N THR A 473 7.94 -8.86 7.99
CA THR A 473 8.52 -8.09 9.11
C THR A 473 9.57 -8.91 9.85
N TRP A 474 10.41 -8.22 10.62
CA TRP A 474 11.38 -8.86 11.53
C TRP A 474 10.72 -9.74 12.62
N TYR A 475 9.43 -9.56 12.89
CA TYR A 475 8.68 -10.30 13.90
C TYR A 475 8.04 -11.60 13.36
N ALA A 476 8.14 -11.82 12.04
CA ALA A 476 7.71 -13.04 11.37
C ALA A 476 8.24 -14.30 12.05
N SER A 477 7.39 -15.32 12.11
CA SER A 477 7.71 -16.60 12.74
C SER A 477 8.41 -17.53 11.76
N LYS A 478 9.41 -18.27 12.26
CA LYS A 478 10.37 -18.99 11.43
C LYS A 478 9.82 -20.30 10.89
N SER A 479 10.24 -20.66 9.69
CA SER A 479 9.91 -21.90 8.98
C SER A 479 10.47 -23.14 9.68
N GLU A 480 9.84 -24.30 9.50
CA GLU A 480 10.52 -25.57 9.78
C GLU A 480 11.59 -25.85 8.71
N PHE A 481 12.79 -26.25 9.14
CA PHE A 481 13.83 -26.68 8.20
C PHE A 481 13.40 -27.98 7.51
N GLU A 482 13.11 -27.93 6.20
CA GLU A 482 13.07 -29.15 5.40
C GLU A 482 14.47 -29.75 5.29
N VAL A 483 14.74 -30.76 6.13
CA VAL A 483 15.89 -31.65 5.95
C VAL A 483 15.62 -32.51 4.73
N LEU A 484 16.06 -32.01 3.55
CA LEU A 484 16.23 -32.83 2.37
C LEU A 484 17.26 -33.92 2.67
N ASN A 485 16.77 -35.08 3.11
CA ASN A 485 17.55 -36.30 3.22
C ASN A 485 17.97 -36.76 1.80
N ASN A 486 19.00 -36.14 1.26
CA ASN A 486 19.79 -36.68 0.15
C ASN A 486 20.50 -37.93 0.67
N SER A 487 19.80 -39.07 0.71
CA SER A 487 20.42 -40.38 0.91
C SER A 487 21.15 -40.80 -0.38
N SER A 488 22.25 -40.11 -0.66
CA SER A 488 23.17 -40.39 -1.75
C SER A 488 24.56 -40.67 -1.19
N ASP A 489 24.66 -41.63 -0.27
CA ASP A 489 25.93 -42.22 0.13
C ASP A 489 25.95 -43.71 -0.19
N ASN A 490 26.35 -43.94 -1.44
CA ASN A 490 27.46 -44.81 -1.84
C ASN A 490 27.46 -46.26 -1.36
N SER A 491 27.29 -47.18 -2.32
CA SER A 491 27.62 -48.59 -2.16
C SER A 491 29.12 -48.78 -1.98
N SER A 492 29.54 -49.35 -0.85
CA SER A 492 30.78 -50.11 -0.75
C SER A 492 30.48 -51.52 -0.24
N SER A 493 31.11 -52.50 -0.87
CA SER A 493 30.88 -53.93 -0.65
C SER A 493 32.13 -54.58 -0.06
N ASN A 494 31.91 -55.62 0.77
CA ASN A 494 32.89 -56.60 1.28
C ASN A 494 33.76 -56.07 2.47
N GLU A 495 34.10 -56.86 3.49
CA GLU A 495 33.81 -58.29 3.79
C GLU A 495 33.92 -58.59 5.30
N ASP A 496 33.18 -59.63 5.74
CA ASP A 496 33.39 -60.58 6.86
C ASP A 496 33.74 -60.16 8.31
N SER A 497 32.89 -60.57 9.27
CA SER A 497 33.08 -61.75 10.18
C SER A 497 32.38 -61.62 11.56
N ASP A 498 31.54 -62.62 11.86
CA ASP A 498 31.28 -63.32 13.15
C ASP A 498 30.84 -62.52 14.43
N ASP A 499 29.90 -62.98 15.29
CA ASP A 499 29.10 -64.22 15.33
C ASP A 499 27.87 -64.11 16.29
N SER A 500 26.87 -65.00 16.14
CA SER A 500 25.86 -65.45 17.15
C SER A 500 24.87 -64.43 17.80
N ASP A 501 23.65 -64.77 18.25
CA ASP A 501 22.62 -65.80 17.95
C ASP A 501 21.25 -65.25 18.49
N GLY A 502 20.09 -65.66 17.97
CA GLY A 502 18.79 -65.10 18.39
C GLY A 502 17.53 -65.42 17.56
N SER A 503 17.37 -66.64 17.05
CA SER A 503 16.14 -67.17 16.40
C SER A 503 14.90 -67.20 17.34
N ARG A 504 13.60 -67.00 16.99
CA ARG A 504 12.74 -66.77 15.77
C ARG A 504 11.43 -66.04 16.21
N GLY A 505 10.50 -65.53 15.37
CA GLY A 505 10.46 -65.38 13.90
C GLY A 505 9.06 -65.05 13.33
N SER A 506 9.01 -64.62 12.04
CA SER A 506 7.95 -64.74 10.99
C SER A 506 6.44 -64.52 11.30
N LYS A 507 5.60 -63.96 10.42
CA LYS A 507 5.68 -63.33 9.07
C LYS A 507 4.31 -62.68 8.76
N GLY A 508 4.21 -61.62 7.95
CA GLY A 508 2.88 -61.09 7.57
C GLY A 508 2.80 -59.79 6.77
N SER A 509 3.76 -59.46 5.91
CA SER A 509 3.75 -58.22 5.13
C SER A 509 2.74 -58.22 3.96
N ARG A 510 1.88 -57.21 3.90
CA ARG A 510 1.20 -56.73 2.68
C ARG A 510 1.14 -55.21 2.67
N SER A 511 2.11 -54.61 1.99
CA SER A 511 2.10 -53.19 1.60
C SER A 511 1.17 -52.99 0.40
N SER A 512 0.16 -52.13 0.52
CA SER A 512 -0.61 -51.62 -0.61
C SER A 512 -0.25 -50.14 -0.83
N SER A 513 0.55 -49.88 -1.86
CA SER A 513 0.83 -48.55 -2.38
C SER A 513 -0.34 -48.03 -3.23
N GLY A 514 -0.58 -46.72 -3.18
CA GLY A 514 -1.60 -46.04 -3.98
C GLY A 514 -2.26 -44.89 -3.21
N GLY A 515 -2.18 -43.63 -3.66
CA GLY A 515 -1.39 -43.11 -4.77
C GLY A 515 -1.33 -41.59 -4.71
N SER A 516 -0.21 -41.00 -5.14
CA SER A 516 0.01 -39.56 -5.10
C SER A 516 -0.86 -38.85 -6.14
N GLY A 517 -1.97 -38.23 -5.70
CA GLY A 517 -2.76 -37.32 -6.51
C GLY A 517 -2.05 -35.98 -6.65
N GLY A 518 -1.79 -35.54 -7.89
CA GLY A 518 -0.87 -34.43 -8.16
C GLY A 518 -1.33 -33.07 -7.62
N SER A 519 -0.43 -32.39 -6.91
CA SER A 519 -0.50 -30.95 -6.66
C SER A 519 -0.23 -30.19 -7.95
N GLY A 520 -1.26 -29.51 -8.49
CA GLY A 520 -1.14 -28.70 -9.68
C GLY A 520 -0.30 -27.44 -9.45
N SER A 521 0.61 -27.13 -10.38
CA SER A 521 1.53 -26.00 -10.29
C SER A 521 0.83 -24.64 -10.14
N SER A 522 1.05 -23.97 -9.02
CA SER A 522 0.84 -22.53 -8.88
C SER A 522 2.08 -21.81 -9.40
N GLY A 523 1.91 -20.88 -10.35
CA GLY A 523 3.01 -20.34 -11.14
C GLY A 523 3.86 -19.29 -10.41
N GLY A 524 4.80 -19.73 -9.57
CA GLY A 524 6.07 -19.02 -9.37
C GLY A 524 7.07 -19.35 -10.50
N SER A 525 8.29 -18.78 -10.46
CA SER A 525 9.36 -19.32 -11.31
C SER A 525 9.64 -20.76 -10.90
N PRO A 526 9.69 -21.71 -11.85
CA PRO A 526 10.05 -23.09 -11.55
C PRO A 526 11.57 -23.27 -11.41
N GLU A 527 12.36 -22.20 -11.48
CA GLU A 527 13.80 -22.21 -11.25
C GLU A 527 14.13 -22.13 -9.74
N PRO A 528 14.91 -23.07 -9.19
CA PRO A 528 15.37 -23.00 -7.81
C PRO A 528 16.22 -21.74 -7.57
N ALA A 529 15.88 -20.95 -6.56
CA ALA A 529 16.55 -19.68 -6.25
C ALA A 529 18.08 -19.77 -6.15
N LYS A 530 18.62 -20.94 -5.71
CA LYS A 530 20.07 -21.22 -5.69
C LYS A 530 20.76 -21.01 -7.05
N ASN A 531 20.06 -21.29 -8.16
CA ASN A 531 20.58 -21.19 -9.53
C ASN A 531 20.41 -19.79 -10.14
N VAL A 532 19.60 -18.91 -9.54
CA VAL A 532 19.46 -17.51 -9.98
C VAL A 532 20.68 -16.71 -9.52
N GLU A 533 21.35 -16.03 -10.44
CA GLU A 533 22.45 -15.09 -10.21
C GLU A 533 21.89 -13.73 -9.74
N VAL A 534 20.95 -13.20 -10.50
CA VAL A 534 20.23 -11.95 -10.23
C VAL A 534 18.90 -11.96 -10.98
N LYS A 535 17.88 -11.32 -10.42
CA LYS A 535 16.57 -11.15 -11.05
C LYS A 535 16.22 -9.67 -11.17
N GLU A 536 15.53 -9.30 -12.24
CA GLU A 536 14.95 -7.97 -12.41
C GLU A 536 13.47 -8.11 -12.81
N LEU A 537 12.63 -7.19 -12.30
CA LEU A 537 11.20 -7.20 -12.50
C LEU A 537 10.76 -5.88 -13.13
N SER A 538 9.86 -5.96 -14.10
CA SER A 538 9.21 -4.80 -14.72
C SER A 538 7.68 -5.00 -14.66
N GLN A 539 6.93 -3.95 -14.33
CA GLN A 539 5.47 -4.03 -14.15
C GLN A 539 4.73 -3.04 -15.04
N VAL A 540 3.84 -3.54 -15.90
CA VAL A 540 3.10 -2.75 -16.88
C VAL A 540 1.65 -3.23 -16.96
N PHE A 541 0.71 -2.32 -17.24
CA PHE A 541 -0.71 -2.65 -17.37
C PHE A 541 -1.04 -3.12 -18.79
N ILE A 542 -1.42 -4.39 -18.94
CA ILE A 542 -1.71 -5.01 -20.23
C ILE A 542 -3.18 -4.84 -20.61
N THR A 543 -3.42 -4.24 -21.77
CA THR A 543 -4.75 -4.04 -22.37
C THR A 543 -4.80 -4.67 -23.76
N ASN A 544 -5.90 -5.35 -24.10
CA ASN A 544 -6.11 -5.96 -25.41
C ASN A 544 -5.99 -4.94 -26.56
N GLY A 545 -5.32 -5.32 -27.65
CA GLY A 545 -5.14 -4.51 -28.86
C GLY A 545 -4.15 -3.36 -28.69
N LYS A 546 -3.17 -3.50 -27.78
CA LYS A 546 -2.09 -2.53 -27.55
C LYS A 546 -0.74 -3.23 -27.51
N SER A 547 0.29 -2.58 -28.09
CA SER A 547 1.69 -2.89 -27.78
C SER A 547 1.95 -2.58 -26.29
N VAL A 548 2.75 -3.44 -25.68
CA VAL A 548 3.15 -3.39 -24.29
C VAL A 548 4.65 -3.60 -24.21
N LYS A 549 5.36 -2.56 -23.74
CA LYS A 549 6.79 -2.61 -23.52
C LYS A 549 7.14 -2.63 -22.03
N PHE A 550 7.96 -3.59 -21.64
CA PHE A 550 8.55 -3.76 -20.31
C PHE A 550 10.02 -3.36 -20.36
N ASP A 551 10.37 -2.19 -19.85
CA ASP A 551 11.75 -1.74 -19.70
C ASP A 551 12.34 -2.24 -18.36
N PHE A 552 13.61 -2.66 -18.40
CA PHE A 552 14.40 -3.12 -17.24
C PHE A 552 15.41 -2.04 -16.86
N VAL A 553 14.91 -1.05 -16.09
CA VAL A 553 15.60 0.22 -15.83
C VAL A 553 16.79 0.12 -14.88
N ASN A 554 16.90 -0.95 -14.09
CA ASN A 554 18.06 -1.15 -13.21
C ASN A 554 19.24 -1.77 -13.97
N ASN A 555 19.01 -2.27 -15.20
CA ASN A 555 20.03 -2.79 -16.11
C ASN A 555 20.85 -3.95 -15.51
N ALA A 556 20.25 -4.68 -14.56
CA ALA A 556 20.89 -5.65 -13.67
C ALA A 556 21.00 -7.05 -14.29
N THR A 557 20.29 -7.31 -15.38
CA THR A 557 20.38 -8.55 -16.17
C THR A 557 20.92 -8.26 -17.58
N CYS A 558 21.09 -9.31 -18.40
CA CYS A 558 21.42 -9.16 -19.82
C CYS A 558 20.24 -8.71 -20.71
N VAL A 559 19.01 -8.63 -20.19
CA VAL A 559 17.82 -8.19 -20.94
C VAL A 559 17.55 -6.71 -20.63
N VAL A 560 17.33 -5.92 -21.68
CA VAL A 560 17.14 -4.46 -21.60
C VAL A 560 15.65 -4.10 -21.64
N TYR A 561 14.91 -4.71 -22.57
CA TYR A 561 13.46 -4.61 -22.62
C TYR A 561 12.82 -5.80 -23.33
N VAL A 562 11.51 -5.94 -23.12
CA VAL A 562 10.63 -6.85 -23.86
C VAL A 562 9.44 -6.05 -24.39
N ASP A 563 9.05 -6.27 -25.64
CA ASP A 563 7.89 -5.62 -26.28
C ASP A 563 7.00 -6.69 -26.94
N PHE A 564 5.68 -6.49 -27.00
CA PHE A 564 4.74 -7.34 -27.74
C PHE A 564 3.36 -6.68 -27.87
N ASP A 565 2.58 -7.10 -28.86
CA ASP A 565 1.16 -6.76 -28.98
C ASP A 565 0.28 -7.71 -28.15
N ALA A 566 -0.57 -7.16 -27.29
CA ALA A 566 -1.40 -7.95 -26.38
C ALA A 566 -2.75 -8.35 -27.01
N LYS A 567 -3.08 -9.64 -27.01
CA LYS A 567 -4.37 -10.20 -27.49
C LYS A 567 -5.48 -10.23 -26.43
N LYS A 568 -5.15 -9.92 -25.18
CA LYS A 568 -6.04 -9.97 -24.02
C LYS A 568 -5.69 -8.89 -23.00
N THR A 569 -6.70 -8.38 -22.29
CA THR A 569 -6.49 -7.52 -21.12
C THR A 569 -6.28 -8.43 -19.91
N VAL A 570 -5.16 -8.24 -19.20
CA VAL A 570 -4.86 -8.97 -17.95
C VAL A 570 -4.44 -8.05 -16.79
N GLY A 571 -4.48 -6.72 -17.00
CA GLY A 571 -4.24 -5.74 -15.94
C GLY A 571 -2.76 -5.56 -15.63
N LYS A 572 -2.44 -5.07 -14.41
CA LYS A 572 -1.06 -4.86 -13.96
C LYS A 572 -0.33 -6.20 -13.91
N THR A 573 0.56 -6.41 -14.87
CA THR A 573 1.27 -7.67 -15.08
C THR A 573 2.75 -7.47 -14.75
N THR A 574 3.38 -8.48 -14.17
CA THR A 574 4.82 -8.49 -13.92
C THR A 574 5.52 -9.33 -14.98
N THR A 575 6.62 -8.80 -15.51
CA THR A 575 7.58 -9.52 -16.33
C THR A 575 8.85 -9.69 -15.51
N ILE A 576 9.39 -10.91 -15.45
CA ILE A 576 10.56 -11.30 -14.65
C ILE A 576 11.65 -11.78 -15.59
N VAL A 577 12.85 -11.20 -15.48
CA VAL A 577 14.09 -11.77 -16.03
C VAL A 577 14.88 -12.36 -14.89
N GLU A 578 15.31 -13.61 -15.04
CA GLU A 578 16.16 -14.30 -14.06
C GLU A 578 17.46 -14.70 -14.77
N MET A 579 18.54 -13.97 -14.55
CA MET A 579 19.87 -14.39 -15.04
C MET A 579 20.38 -15.52 -14.16
N LEU A 580 20.91 -16.59 -14.76
CA LEU A 580 21.20 -17.84 -14.05
C LEU A 580 22.71 -18.12 -13.98
N LYS A 581 23.14 -18.71 -12.86
CA LYS A 581 24.53 -19.15 -12.61
C LYS A 581 24.92 -20.36 -13.45
N ASN A 582 23.96 -21.23 -13.76
CA ASN A 582 24.12 -22.41 -14.60
C ASN A 582 22.89 -22.52 -15.54
N LYS A 583 22.85 -23.57 -16.37
CA LYS A 583 21.65 -23.89 -17.16
C LYS A 583 20.41 -24.00 -16.25
N SER A 584 19.25 -23.63 -16.78
CA SER A 584 17.96 -23.79 -16.09
C SER A 584 17.71 -25.27 -15.73
N VAL A 585 17.04 -25.53 -14.61
CA VAL A 585 16.56 -26.90 -14.31
C VAL A 585 15.50 -27.41 -15.29
N LEU A 586 14.94 -26.54 -16.13
CA LEU A 586 13.92 -26.85 -17.13
C LEU A 586 14.47 -27.40 -18.45
N VAL A 587 15.80 -27.43 -18.63
CA VAL A 587 16.43 -27.79 -19.91
C VAL A 587 17.33 -29.03 -19.78
N SER A 588 17.11 -30.02 -20.65
CA SER A 588 17.87 -31.28 -20.63
C SER A 588 19.33 -31.06 -21.04
N ASP A 589 19.57 -30.29 -22.11
CA ASP A 589 20.85 -30.21 -22.82
C ASP A 589 21.30 -28.76 -23.07
N LEU A 590 22.53 -28.60 -23.56
CA LEU A 590 23.11 -27.31 -23.94
C LEU A 590 23.26 -27.18 -25.46
N PRO A 591 23.22 -25.97 -26.04
CA PRO A 591 23.66 -25.74 -27.42
C PRO A 591 25.17 -26.02 -27.58
N SER A 592 25.62 -26.22 -28.81
CA SER A 592 27.02 -26.53 -29.16
C SER A 592 27.97 -25.33 -29.23
N ASP A 593 27.40 -24.12 -29.19
CA ASP A 593 28.13 -22.86 -29.38
C ASP A 593 28.53 -22.25 -28.03
N GLU A 594 29.53 -21.36 -28.01
CA GLU A 594 30.02 -20.76 -26.76
C GLU A 594 28.94 -19.93 -26.07
N VAL A 595 28.79 -20.13 -24.76
CA VAL A 595 27.70 -19.53 -23.96
C VAL A 595 28.17 -18.25 -23.28
N TYR A 596 27.38 -17.19 -23.43
CA TYR A 596 27.56 -15.94 -22.69
C TYR A 596 26.79 -15.96 -21.36
N LYS A 597 25.46 -16.04 -21.43
CA LYS A 597 24.56 -16.03 -20.26
C LYS A 597 23.33 -16.90 -20.50
N PHE A 598 22.90 -17.60 -19.45
CA PHE A 598 21.60 -18.23 -19.33
C PHE A 598 20.62 -17.26 -18.66
N PHE A 599 19.38 -17.20 -19.13
CA PHE A 599 18.32 -16.51 -18.40
C PHE A 599 16.94 -17.13 -18.64
N ASN A 600 16.06 -17.02 -17.65
CA ASN A 600 14.63 -17.27 -17.84
C ASN A 600 13.90 -15.95 -18.03
N LEU A 601 12.85 -15.96 -18.85
CA LEU A 601 11.99 -14.81 -19.08
C LEU A 601 10.52 -15.21 -18.96
N TRP A 602 9.82 -14.59 -18.01
CA TRP A 602 8.43 -14.88 -17.68
C TRP A 602 7.58 -13.62 -17.78
N VAL A 603 6.47 -13.66 -18.52
CA VAL A 603 5.48 -12.57 -18.60
C VAL A 603 4.16 -13.10 -18.04
N GLY A 604 3.74 -12.56 -16.90
CA GLY A 604 2.48 -12.89 -16.24
C GLY A 604 2.36 -14.33 -15.72
N ASN A 605 1.26 -14.61 -15.02
CA ASN A 605 1.01 -15.93 -14.43
C ASN A 605 0.69 -16.98 -15.52
N GLY A 606 1.04 -18.24 -15.24
CA GLY A 606 0.49 -19.41 -15.95
C GLY A 606 0.83 -19.49 -17.44
N GLY A 607 1.99 -18.96 -17.84
CA GLY A 607 2.43 -18.99 -19.24
C GLY A 607 1.69 -18.00 -20.14
N TYR A 608 1.24 -16.85 -19.63
CA TYR A 608 0.62 -15.80 -20.45
C TYR A 608 1.49 -15.43 -21.67
N GLY A 609 2.82 -15.36 -21.49
CA GLY A 609 3.86 -15.09 -22.49
C GLY A 609 4.00 -16.05 -23.69
N ASN A 610 2.92 -16.62 -24.21
CA ASN A 610 2.90 -17.48 -25.40
C ASN A 610 2.00 -16.91 -26.52
N SER A 611 2.21 -17.38 -27.76
CA SER A 611 1.55 -16.92 -28.98
C SER A 611 0.00 -16.95 -29.00
N LYS A 612 -0.66 -17.60 -28.03
CA LYS A 612 -2.12 -17.53 -27.84
C LYS A 612 -2.59 -16.22 -27.20
N ASN A 613 -1.73 -15.51 -26.47
CA ASN A 613 -2.09 -14.26 -25.77
C ASN A 613 -1.27 -13.04 -26.22
N ILE A 614 -0.17 -13.24 -26.93
CA ILE A 614 0.67 -12.16 -27.47
C ILE A 614 0.89 -12.32 -28.98
N GLU A 615 1.27 -11.23 -29.63
CA GLU A 615 1.63 -11.10 -31.04
C GLU A 615 2.93 -10.29 -31.14
N ASN A 616 3.72 -10.52 -32.20
CA ASN A 616 4.96 -9.79 -32.49
C ASN A 616 5.94 -9.61 -31.29
N PRO A 617 6.23 -10.61 -30.46
CA PRO A 617 7.02 -10.38 -29.25
C PRO A 617 8.52 -10.29 -29.56
N VAL A 618 9.15 -9.28 -28.99
CA VAL A 618 10.53 -8.86 -29.22
C VAL A 618 11.29 -8.87 -27.90
N VAL A 619 12.53 -9.36 -27.92
CA VAL A 619 13.48 -9.26 -26.82
C VAL A 619 14.66 -8.41 -27.25
N CYS A 620 15.02 -7.41 -26.44
CA CYS A 620 16.28 -6.68 -26.56
C CYS A 620 17.24 -7.11 -25.44
N PHE A 621 18.45 -7.51 -25.81
CA PHE A 621 19.47 -7.96 -24.88
C PHE A 621 20.84 -7.34 -25.22
N LYS A 622 21.75 -7.34 -24.24
CA LYS A 622 23.10 -6.78 -24.34
C LYS A 622 24.18 -7.85 -24.14
N VAL A 623 25.30 -7.70 -24.84
CA VAL A 623 26.49 -8.56 -24.74
C VAL A 623 27.71 -7.69 -24.53
N GLU A 624 28.55 -8.02 -23.55
CA GLU A 624 29.81 -7.31 -23.27
C GLU A 624 30.80 -7.44 -24.42
N LYS A 625 31.42 -6.32 -24.81
CA LYS A 625 32.46 -6.28 -25.85
C LYS A 625 33.70 -7.11 -25.46
N SER A 626 34.09 -7.06 -24.18
CA SER A 626 35.15 -7.88 -23.61
C SER A 626 34.90 -9.38 -23.82
N TRP A 627 33.70 -9.89 -23.52
CA TRP A 627 33.40 -11.32 -23.70
C TRP A 627 33.54 -11.75 -25.17
N ILE A 628 33.14 -10.90 -26.11
CA ILE A 628 33.27 -11.17 -27.56
C ILE A 628 34.75 -11.24 -27.96
N GLU A 629 35.58 -10.31 -27.49
CA GLU A 629 37.02 -10.26 -27.77
C GLU A 629 37.77 -11.44 -27.11
N ASP A 630 37.58 -11.64 -25.81
CA ASP A 630 38.26 -12.69 -25.02
C ASP A 630 37.99 -14.10 -25.55
N ASN A 631 36.76 -14.36 -26.01
CA ASN A 631 36.34 -15.67 -26.54
C ASN A 631 36.44 -15.75 -28.09
N ASN A 632 37.02 -14.74 -28.76
CA ASN A 632 37.20 -14.67 -30.22
C ASN A 632 35.89 -14.88 -31.01
N ILE A 633 34.78 -14.36 -30.50
CA ILE A 633 33.45 -14.57 -31.06
C ILE A 633 33.22 -13.69 -32.28
N GLY A 634 32.73 -14.27 -33.37
CA GLY A 634 32.30 -13.49 -34.53
C GLY A 634 31.02 -12.72 -34.18
N GLN A 635 31.03 -11.39 -34.18
CA GLN A 635 29.86 -10.57 -33.80
C GLN A 635 28.57 -10.95 -34.55
N ALA A 636 28.66 -11.26 -35.85
CA ALA A 636 27.52 -11.69 -36.67
C ALA A 636 27.03 -13.14 -36.40
N SER A 637 27.70 -13.87 -35.50
CA SER A 637 27.33 -15.22 -35.06
C SER A 637 26.65 -15.25 -33.69
N ILE A 638 26.51 -14.10 -33.03
CA ILE A 638 25.74 -13.99 -31.79
C ILE A 638 24.28 -14.33 -32.11
N THR A 639 23.68 -15.17 -31.28
CA THR A 639 22.27 -15.57 -31.41
C THR A 639 21.61 -15.70 -30.04
N LEU A 640 20.28 -15.59 -30.01
CA LEU A 640 19.48 -15.92 -28.85
C LEU A 640 18.80 -17.27 -29.09
N ASN A 641 19.05 -18.26 -28.25
CA ASN A 641 18.46 -19.58 -28.39
C ASN A 641 17.33 -19.74 -27.38
N ARG A 642 16.16 -20.17 -27.85
CA ARG A 642 14.94 -20.36 -27.07
C ARG A 642 14.73 -21.84 -26.80
N TYR A 643 14.47 -22.23 -25.56
CA TYR A 643 14.04 -23.61 -25.27
C TYR A 643 12.55 -23.80 -25.56
N ASN A 644 12.19 -24.86 -26.28
CA ASN A 644 10.80 -25.13 -26.72
C ASN A 644 10.16 -26.35 -26.04
N ASP A 645 10.58 -26.64 -24.81
CA ASP A 645 10.24 -27.82 -24.00
C ASP A 645 10.90 -29.14 -24.47
N THR A 646 11.47 -29.19 -25.69
CA THR A 646 12.13 -30.40 -26.23
C THR A 646 13.52 -30.18 -26.82
N LYS A 647 13.83 -28.98 -27.31
CA LYS A 647 15.10 -28.59 -27.91
C LYS A 647 15.33 -27.08 -27.84
N TRP A 648 16.56 -26.67 -28.16
CA TRP A 648 16.91 -25.29 -28.44
C TRP A 648 16.57 -24.93 -29.89
N ASP A 649 15.79 -23.86 -30.09
CA ASP A 649 15.59 -23.20 -31.38
C ASP A 649 16.42 -21.90 -31.40
N SER A 650 17.32 -21.77 -32.38
CA SER A 650 18.14 -20.56 -32.54
C SER A 650 17.34 -19.46 -33.24
N LEU A 651 17.27 -18.28 -32.62
CA LEU A 651 16.59 -17.10 -33.14
C LEU A 651 17.62 -16.15 -33.76
N SER A 652 17.34 -15.68 -34.97
CA SER A 652 18.17 -14.66 -35.63
C SER A 652 18.09 -13.32 -34.88
N THR A 653 19.23 -12.67 -34.71
CA THR A 653 19.36 -11.40 -33.99
C THR A 653 19.88 -10.31 -34.91
N SER A 654 19.35 -9.09 -34.79
CA SER A 654 19.88 -7.90 -35.45
C SER A 654 20.60 -7.01 -34.43
N LEU A 655 21.72 -6.41 -34.83
CA LEU A 655 22.40 -5.38 -34.03
C LEU A 655 21.54 -4.11 -34.04
N SER A 656 21.14 -3.64 -32.86
CA SER A 656 20.30 -2.44 -32.71
C SER A 656 21.07 -1.20 -32.26
N GLY A 657 22.28 -1.37 -31.72
CA GLY A 657 23.14 -0.28 -31.27
C GLY A 657 24.34 -0.79 -30.47
N GLU A 658 25.16 0.15 -30.00
CA GLU A 658 26.30 -0.11 -29.13
C GLU A 658 26.56 1.07 -28.18
N ASP A 659 27.25 0.81 -27.06
CA ASP A 659 27.88 1.83 -26.22
C ASP A 659 29.35 1.45 -25.94
N ASP A 660 30.01 2.14 -25.00
CA ASP A 660 31.43 1.90 -24.67
C ASP A 660 31.70 0.49 -24.10
N THR A 661 30.68 -0.21 -23.59
CA THR A 661 30.81 -1.50 -22.88
C THR A 661 30.09 -2.65 -23.58
N TYR A 662 28.93 -2.38 -24.20
CA TYR A 662 28.01 -3.40 -24.72
C TYR A 662 27.69 -3.23 -26.20
N LEU A 663 27.38 -4.36 -26.85
CA LEU A 663 26.59 -4.42 -28.08
C LEU A 663 25.14 -4.80 -27.74
N TYR A 664 24.18 -4.13 -28.39
CA TYR A 664 22.75 -4.36 -28.19
C TYR A 664 22.15 -5.10 -29.38
N PHE A 665 21.39 -6.15 -29.09
CA PHE A 665 20.76 -7.01 -30.07
C PHE A 665 19.25 -7.08 -29.86
N ILE A 666 18.51 -7.16 -30.96
CA ILE A 666 17.05 -7.33 -31.00
C ILE A 666 16.73 -8.65 -31.72
N THR A 667 15.71 -9.36 -31.24
CA THR A 667 15.21 -10.58 -31.88
C THR A 667 13.72 -10.77 -31.65
N GLU A 668 13.03 -11.31 -32.66
CA GLU A 668 11.65 -11.77 -32.55
C GLU A 668 11.61 -13.21 -32.02
N THR A 669 10.63 -13.53 -31.17
CA THR A 669 10.49 -14.86 -30.56
C THR A 669 9.07 -15.42 -30.76
N PRO A 670 8.86 -16.76 -30.77
CA PRO A 670 7.51 -17.33 -30.69
C PRO A 670 6.83 -17.16 -29.31
N GLY A 671 7.59 -16.76 -28.28
CA GLY A 671 7.12 -16.55 -26.91
C GLY A 671 8.26 -16.63 -25.90
N PHE A 672 7.96 -16.50 -24.61
CA PHE A 672 8.98 -16.47 -23.55
C PHE A 672 9.16 -17.85 -22.89
N SER A 673 10.35 -18.12 -22.34
CA SER A 673 10.85 -19.44 -21.89
C SER A 673 12.22 -19.27 -21.20
N PRO A 674 12.93 -20.37 -20.87
CA PRO A 674 14.39 -20.34 -20.77
C PRO A 674 15.04 -19.94 -22.09
N PHE A 675 16.12 -19.18 -21.99
CA PHE A 675 16.94 -18.66 -23.08
C PHE A 675 18.42 -18.81 -22.78
N VAL A 676 19.24 -18.86 -23.84
CA VAL A 676 20.70 -18.78 -23.75
C VAL A 676 21.26 -17.96 -24.90
N ILE A 677 22.12 -16.98 -24.57
CA ILE A 677 22.86 -16.19 -25.55
C ILE A 677 24.14 -16.96 -25.90
N THR A 678 24.37 -17.22 -27.19
CA THR A 678 25.59 -17.90 -27.66
C THR A 678 26.27 -17.16 -28.80
N GLY A 679 27.52 -17.52 -29.07
CA GLY A 679 28.28 -17.07 -30.24
C GLY A 679 29.26 -18.14 -30.73
N LYS A 680 29.78 -17.98 -31.95
CA LYS A 680 30.74 -18.91 -32.56
C LYS A 680 32.14 -18.31 -32.61
N THR A 681 33.12 -19.11 -32.21
CA THR A 681 34.53 -18.75 -32.27
C THR A 681 34.98 -18.62 -33.72
N THR A 682 35.73 -17.56 -34.03
CA THR A 682 36.32 -17.33 -35.36
C THR A 682 37.58 -18.19 -35.55
N GLY A 683 37.36 -19.48 -35.76
CA GLY A 683 38.40 -20.44 -36.13
C GLY A 683 39.02 -20.14 -37.50
N LYS A 684 40.35 -20.31 -37.61
CA LYS A 684 41.15 -20.01 -38.81
C LYS A 684 40.60 -20.63 -40.09
N THR A 685 40.69 -19.85 -41.17
CA THR A 685 40.44 -20.23 -42.56
C THR A 685 41.06 -21.59 -42.93
N THR A 686 40.23 -22.54 -43.35
CA THR A 686 40.66 -23.57 -44.31
C THR A 686 40.18 -23.13 -45.67
N GLU A 687 41.11 -22.77 -46.56
CA GLU A 687 40.78 -22.40 -47.93
C GLU A 687 40.17 -23.59 -48.68
N ASN A 688 39.06 -23.35 -49.38
CA ASN A 688 38.88 -23.90 -50.71
C ASN A 688 38.29 -22.82 -51.61
N LYS A 689 39.14 -22.36 -52.53
CA LYS A 689 38.91 -21.28 -53.51
C LYS A 689 38.31 -21.87 -54.79
N ILE A 690 37.92 -21.01 -55.76
CA ILE A 690 37.55 -21.30 -57.18
C ILE A 690 36.07 -21.74 -57.34
N LEU A 691 35.19 -21.12 -58.14
CA LEU A 691 35.17 -19.90 -59.01
C LEU A 691 33.70 -19.37 -58.99
N ALA A 692 33.40 -18.09 -58.78
CA ALA A 692 33.40 -16.97 -59.72
C ALA A 692 32.37 -17.04 -60.88
N GLU A 693 31.31 -16.21 -60.80
CA GLU A 693 30.84 -15.35 -61.90
C GLU A 693 29.99 -14.17 -61.36
N LEU A 694 30.05 -13.03 -62.05
CA LEU A 694 29.41 -11.72 -61.74
C LEU A 694 28.87 -11.11 -63.06
N PRO A 695 28.14 -9.98 -63.04
CA PRO A 695 26.68 -9.84 -63.04
C PRO A 695 26.16 -9.44 -64.46
N PRO A 696 24.96 -8.85 -64.59
CA PRO A 696 24.96 -7.38 -64.64
C PRO A 696 23.71 -6.67 -64.06
N GLU A 697 23.96 -5.50 -63.47
CA GLU A 697 23.09 -4.31 -63.51
C GLU A 697 23.61 -3.38 -64.65
N PRO A 698 22.91 -2.32 -65.14
CA PRO A 698 21.98 -1.43 -64.40
C PRO A 698 20.74 -0.92 -65.20
N ASP A 699 19.86 -0.10 -64.60
CA ASP A 699 19.84 1.38 -64.81
C ASP A 699 18.64 2.15 -64.19
N THR A 700 18.94 2.88 -63.12
CA THR A 700 18.69 4.32 -62.86
C THR A 700 17.53 5.07 -63.58
N GLN A 701 16.59 5.69 -62.83
CA GLN A 701 16.50 7.17 -62.63
C GLN A 701 15.27 7.73 -61.86
N THR A 702 15.55 8.29 -60.68
CA THR A 702 15.10 9.60 -60.11
C THR A 702 13.63 10.11 -60.02
N LEU A 703 13.30 10.50 -58.78
CA LEU A 703 12.67 11.77 -58.31
C LEU A 703 11.13 11.99 -58.25
N LYS A 704 10.66 12.03 -56.99
CA LYS A 704 9.84 13.06 -56.32
C LYS A 704 8.36 13.35 -56.69
N GLN A 705 7.58 13.32 -55.59
CA GLN A 705 6.56 14.29 -55.15
C GLN A 705 5.10 14.23 -55.65
N SER A 706 4.25 13.96 -54.64
CA SER A 706 3.12 14.79 -54.19
C SER A 706 1.69 14.38 -54.52
N SER A 707 0.87 14.51 -53.46
CA SER A 707 -0.54 14.92 -53.42
C SER A 707 -1.57 14.22 -54.32
N GLY A 708 -2.45 13.47 -53.65
CA GLY A 708 -3.89 13.78 -53.67
C GLY A 708 -4.71 13.12 -54.77
N TYR A 709 -5.76 12.40 -54.36
CA TYR A 709 -6.89 12.11 -55.23
C TYR A 709 -8.23 12.37 -54.54
N THR A 710 -9.08 13.04 -55.31
CA THR A 710 -10.52 13.26 -55.10
C THR A 710 -11.29 11.93 -55.14
N GLY A 711 -12.44 11.83 -54.47
CA GLY A 711 -13.77 12.02 -55.10
C GLY A 711 -14.48 10.66 -55.21
N SER A 712 -15.48 10.40 -54.36
CA SER A 712 -16.92 10.47 -54.71
C SER A 712 -17.36 9.38 -55.71
N ASP A 713 -18.24 8.43 -55.36
CA ASP A 713 -19.69 8.71 -55.35
C ASP A 713 -20.64 7.64 -54.74
N ILE A 714 -21.67 8.15 -54.04
CA ILE A 714 -23.11 7.79 -54.09
C ILE A 714 -23.56 6.32 -53.82
N LYS A 715 -24.27 6.12 -52.69
CA LYS A 715 -25.74 5.87 -52.66
C LYS A 715 -26.35 5.92 -51.23
N LYS A 716 -27.20 6.92 -50.97
CA LYS A 716 -28.42 6.80 -50.11
C LYS A 716 -29.53 6.15 -50.98
N LYS A 717 -30.67 5.63 -50.51
CA LYS A 717 -31.53 5.81 -49.31
C LYS A 717 -32.06 4.39 -48.90
N THR A 718 -32.88 4.16 -47.87
CA THR A 718 -34.21 4.76 -47.58
C THR A 718 -34.61 4.52 -46.12
N GLU A 719 -35.37 5.46 -45.53
CA GLU A 719 -36.01 5.36 -44.22
C GLU A 719 -37.31 4.53 -44.29
N TYR A 720 -37.80 4.02 -43.14
CA TYR A 720 -39.25 4.02 -42.84
C TYR A 720 -39.51 4.10 -41.33
N THR A 721 -40.65 4.70 -40.99
CA THR A 721 -41.07 5.13 -39.65
C THR A 721 -42.11 4.18 -39.02
N GLY A 722 -42.34 4.26 -37.70
CA GLY A 722 -43.48 3.59 -37.04
C GLY A 722 -43.52 3.74 -35.51
N ASN A 723 -44.47 4.50 -34.98
CA ASN A 723 -44.77 4.63 -33.55
C ASN A 723 -45.76 3.54 -33.08
N VAL A 724 -45.68 3.09 -31.82
CA VAL A 724 -46.84 2.68 -30.98
C VAL A 724 -46.55 2.96 -29.49
N GLN A 725 -47.54 3.47 -28.74
CA GLN A 725 -47.55 3.60 -27.27
C GLN A 725 -48.23 2.39 -26.62
N ALA A 726 -47.94 2.07 -25.34
CA ALA A 726 -48.98 1.81 -24.31
C ALA A 726 -48.39 1.65 -22.89
N GLU A 727 -49.17 2.03 -21.88
CA GLU A 727 -48.87 1.93 -20.45
C GLU A 727 -49.21 0.54 -19.86
N ASN A 728 -48.72 0.25 -18.64
CA ASN A 728 -49.58 -0.36 -17.60
C ASN A 728 -49.05 -0.12 -16.17
N LYS A 729 -49.92 -0.24 -15.16
CA LYS A 729 -49.80 0.47 -13.86
C LYS A 729 -50.34 -0.35 -12.66
N LYS A 730 -49.71 -0.21 -11.47
CA LYS A 730 -50.13 -0.74 -10.13
C LYS A 730 -50.04 -2.29 -9.99
N THR A 731 -49.91 -2.94 -8.82
CA THR A 731 -49.98 -2.61 -7.36
C THR A 731 -48.81 -3.32 -6.61
N GLY A 732 -48.52 -3.16 -5.31
CA GLY A 732 -49.04 -2.25 -4.27
C GLY A 732 -49.81 -2.91 -3.11
N ASN A 733 -49.14 -3.34 -2.01
CA ASN A 733 -49.80 -3.73 -0.74
C ASN A 733 -48.88 -3.55 0.51
N THR A 734 -49.48 -3.33 1.68
CA THR A 734 -48.83 -2.91 2.95
C THR A 734 -48.90 -3.98 4.04
N SER A 735 -47.97 -3.94 5.02
CA SER A 735 -48.28 -4.34 6.40
C SER A 735 -47.39 -3.59 7.41
N THR A 736 -47.92 -3.28 8.58
CA THR A 736 -47.30 -2.44 9.62
C THR A 736 -47.11 -3.21 10.92
N TYR A 737 -45.93 -3.12 11.54
CA TYR A 737 -45.74 -3.42 12.96
C TYR A 737 -44.75 -2.42 13.58
N TRP A 738 -45.10 -1.91 14.76
CA TRP A 738 -44.31 -0.95 15.52
C TRP A 738 -43.30 -1.67 16.43
N LYS A 739 -42.08 -1.15 16.50
CA LYS A 739 -41.22 -1.26 17.68
C LYS A 739 -40.25 -0.09 17.73
N GLU A 740 -40.10 0.49 18.91
CA GLU A 740 -39.24 1.64 19.15
C GLU A 740 -37.77 1.25 18.98
N ASN A 741 -37.04 1.99 18.14
CA ASN A 741 -35.59 2.01 18.14
C ASN A 741 -35.15 3.35 18.71
N VAL A 742 -34.29 3.31 19.73
CA VAL A 742 -33.56 4.48 20.22
C VAL A 742 -32.67 4.97 19.08
N SER A 743 -32.94 6.15 18.54
CA SER A 743 -32.10 6.77 17.52
C SER A 743 -30.76 7.16 18.14
N LEU A 744 -29.67 6.58 17.64
CA LEU A 744 -28.32 7.09 17.88
C LEU A 744 -28.19 8.43 17.13
N PRO A 745 -28.01 9.57 17.82
CA PRO A 745 -27.73 10.85 17.16
C PRO A 745 -26.28 10.85 16.64
N GLY A 746 -26.06 11.37 15.43
CA GLY A 746 -24.70 11.49 14.86
C GLY A 746 -24.57 11.28 13.34
N PHE A 747 -25.64 10.88 12.62
CA PHE A 747 -25.62 10.77 11.16
C PHE A 747 -26.84 11.46 10.52
N GLU A 748 -26.86 12.80 10.57
CA GLU A 748 -27.72 13.60 9.71
C GLU A 748 -26.91 14.51 8.76
N ILE A 749 -27.46 14.65 7.56
CA ILE A 749 -26.80 15.22 6.38
C ILE A 749 -27.00 16.74 6.38
N ILE A 750 -25.92 17.53 6.51
CA ILE A 750 -25.92 18.95 6.08
C ILE A 750 -24.84 19.20 5.04
N SER A 751 -25.17 18.77 3.82
CA SER A 751 -24.92 19.48 2.55
C SER A 751 -23.51 20.03 2.25
N GLY A 752 -22.82 19.37 1.32
CA GLY A 752 -21.70 19.93 0.53
C GLY A 752 -22.06 21.10 -0.40
N ILE A 753 -23.14 21.83 -0.10
CA ILE A 753 -23.61 23.03 -0.81
C ILE A 753 -22.99 24.30 -0.19
N VAL A 754 -22.61 24.28 1.10
CA VAL A 754 -22.03 25.45 1.79
C VAL A 754 -20.60 25.74 1.30
N CYS A 755 -19.75 24.71 1.14
CA CYS A 755 -18.37 24.87 0.66
C CYS A 755 -18.30 25.44 -0.78
N LEU A 756 -19.29 25.11 -1.63
CA LEU A 756 -19.37 25.58 -3.01
C LEU A 756 -19.72 27.08 -3.12
N LEU A 757 -20.45 27.63 -2.14
CA LEU A 757 -20.76 29.06 -2.08
C LEU A 757 -19.60 29.91 -1.54
N GLY A 758 -18.77 29.37 -0.63
CA GLY A 758 -17.56 30.06 -0.16
C GLY A 758 -16.58 30.37 -1.29
N VAL A 759 -16.28 29.37 -2.14
CA VAL A 759 -15.35 29.51 -3.26
C VAL A 759 -15.90 30.40 -4.39
N LEU A 760 -17.22 30.43 -4.60
CA LEU A 760 -17.84 31.28 -5.62
C LEU A 760 -18.01 32.75 -5.20
N LEU A 761 -18.15 33.04 -3.90
CA LEU A 761 -18.25 34.42 -3.41
C LEU A 761 -16.90 35.15 -3.36
N TYR A 762 -15.78 34.44 -3.19
CA TYR A 762 -14.44 35.04 -3.18
C TYR A 762 -13.90 35.42 -4.58
N ARG A 763 -14.61 35.07 -5.68
CA ARG A 763 -14.29 35.52 -7.05
C ARG A 763 -15.06 36.77 -7.49
N ARG A 764 -15.81 37.42 -6.59
CA ARG A 764 -16.48 38.71 -6.84
C ARG A 764 -16.44 39.65 -5.63
N LYS A 765 -15.24 40.07 -5.24
CA LYS A 765 -14.93 41.47 -4.90
C LYS A 765 -13.44 41.74 -5.03
#